data_AF-A0A915BHD0-F1
#
_entry.id   AF-A0A915BHD0-F1
#
_cell.length_a   1.000
_cell.length_b   1.000
_cell.length_c   1.000
_cell.angle_alpha   90.00
_cell.angle_beta   90.00
_cell.angle_gamma   90.00
#
_symmetry.space_group_name_H-M   'P 1'
#
loop_
_entity.id
_entity.type
_entity.pdbx_description
1 polymer ?
#
loop_
_entity_poly.entity_id
_entity_poly.type
_entity_poly.pdbx_seq_one_letter_code
_entity_poly.pdbx_strand_id
1 'polypeptide(L)'
;RDELRLFIAQGDTLTAFKEKMKQFDFSLKCNAVWSSDAIAYRCNTCAYNPCMSLCAECFQNSNHRGHDFNRFFSQAGGACDCGNTDVLRESGFCARHGPNAKRPPAPSDDIVSLAEFVIPKLFVRLFLYFRGWSRRYDELIEQKKQRASDVNKENFSSHLIAQAHLLIEFMQELVDCGGPIRDAVADILLNESLYADLNKRSANEDLEETSRHVDFSLDWRSRGLLEEDVKSLSAVCGAPPVNYSFDCLLDELVFWMIRLIFPQCMINLCLSMLSHAHYRDWFARRFFSLYACVAEIMVDLAKSEGNATIYAVSSRVIHISVQILSSEAMCLRLDDEIGLKQLLISSTRGLLSVGLQKSYLTQSPLYFYESAPPSQLDEGTFSWDVFSVDVNQPLRKHSYWTLVSDMQNLLGHATIAKRFFRDPTSFDTYAGMIALMQGMNVNFRVVSGDHVEYDTAQPYQLSFHLEWEVAALNMFNTLNALNDEVDCMQIYFRKWKSLMQEWLSSIKMRDIDMCTPPFCVSYHIPLHRHIAAGVVYCIERCALQSPLEDILMSDEMFLRKIALHPLRIQVCRAETSAGMWARNGNAARNQSFYYAQTNYNTAFLDCDIALLRFIASNVCPEWFLNAIASSFYLDECLSYGSNPLLTEFTPKVVTRKEWVDSLIDGALRLILELVVIPWNIGGSEVKDMEREIVAALAIGDLTHSKLKSAIPERGTRSPMSDEAFDSLLTTLAVYSEPDQGSHIQQGVFRLSEDSWRDRFEPVFCRMRATTAREFSDALLRAENIERSRLNRSPGGKSCGHLWIPYRLIDFNSASDALRLNRINRLLASPTFFAITYEILTMHVDEGQLSDSIVQQVIYLLTLSVAFISSKQ
;
A
#
# COMPACT_ATOMS: atom_id res chain seq x y z
N ARG A 1 -13.26 -30.88 -36.16
CA ARG A 1 -12.55 -29.59 -36.09
C ARG A 1 -12.23 -29.08 -37.49
N ASP A 2 -11.59 -29.87 -38.34
CA ASP A 2 -11.17 -29.40 -39.67
C ASP A 2 -12.33 -29.11 -40.63
N GLU A 3 -13.42 -29.88 -40.57
CA GLU A 3 -14.65 -29.58 -41.32
C GLU A 3 -15.29 -28.25 -40.91
N LEU A 4 -15.30 -27.94 -39.60
CA LEU A 4 -15.80 -26.66 -39.09
C LEU A 4 -14.90 -25.49 -39.51
N ARG A 5 -13.57 -25.69 -39.50
CA ARG A 5 -12.62 -24.67 -40.00
C ARG A 5 -12.88 -24.35 -41.46
N LEU A 6 -13.04 -25.38 -42.29
CA LEU A 6 -13.26 -25.24 -43.72
C LEU A 6 -14.63 -24.60 -44.02
N PHE A 7 -15.65 -24.93 -43.23
CA PHE A 7 -16.96 -24.30 -43.30
C PHE A 7 -16.93 -22.82 -42.90
N ILE A 8 -16.30 -22.48 -41.78
CA ILE A 8 -16.15 -21.08 -41.32
C ILE A 8 -15.32 -20.27 -42.32
N ALA A 9 -14.28 -20.86 -42.89
CA ALA A 9 -13.45 -20.26 -43.93
C ALA A 9 -14.16 -20.21 -45.31
N GLN A 10 -15.42 -20.63 -45.42
CA GLN A 10 -16.21 -20.62 -46.65
C GLN A 10 -15.55 -21.37 -47.82
N GLY A 11 -14.85 -22.46 -47.51
CA GLY A 11 -14.12 -23.26 -48.50
C GLY A 11 -12.64 -22.91 -48.64
N ASP A 12 -12.18 -21.78 -48.07
CA ASP A 12 -10.76 -21.42 -48.06
C ASP A 12 -9.96 -22.28 -47.07
N THR A 13 -8.65 -22.38 -47.30
CA THR A 13 -7.74 -22.89 -46.25
C THR A 13 -7.68 -21.90 -45.10
N LEU A 14 -7.51 -22.39 -43.87
CA LEU A 14 -7.44 -21.53 -42.69
C LEU A 14 -6.36 -20.45 -42.82
N THR A 15 -5.20 -20.76 -43.39
CA THR A 15 -4.11 -19.78 -43.59
C THR A 15 -4.54 -18.66 -44.53
N ALA A 16 -5.12 -19.01 -45.68
CA ALA A 16 -5.61 -18.02 -46.64
C ALA A 16 -6.73 -17.15 -46.05
N PHE A 17 -7.63 -17.77 -45.26
CA PHE A 17 -8.69 -17.07 -44.57
C PHE A 17 -8.15 -16.09 -43.50
N LYS A 18 -7.15 -16.50 -42.71
CA LYS A 18 -6.46 -15.62 -41.75
C LYS A 18 -5.78 -14.44 -42.44
N GLU A 19 -5.09 -14.68 -43.55
CA GLU A 19 -4.47 -13.60 -44.34
C GLU A 19 -5.52 -12.65 -44.91
N LYS A 20 -6.66 -13.17 -45.38
CA LYS A 20 -7.81 -12.38 -45.85
C LYS A 20 -8.39 -11.51 -44.74
N MET A 21 -8.63 -12.05 -43.54
CA MET A 21 -9.15 -11.29 -42.40
C MET A 21 -8.17 -10.22 -41.92
N LYS A 22 -6.86 -10.51 -41.88
CA LYS A 22 -5.82 -9.57 -41.47
C LYS A 22 -5.71 -8.32 -42.36
N GLN A 23 -6.19 -8.38 -43.60
CA GLN A 23 -6.25 -7.19 -44.47
C GLN A 23 -7.24 -6.13 -43.94
N PHE A 24 -8.18 -6.54 -43.10
CA PHE A 24 -9.21 -5.70 -42.50
C PHE A 24 -8.95 -5.42 -41.01
N ASP A 25 -7.87 -5.96 -40.43
CA ASP A 25 -7.48 -5.64 -39.05
C ASP A 25 -7.18 -4.14 -38.93
N PHE A 26 -8.05 -3.44 -38.20
CA PHE A 26 -7.88 -2.04 -37.90
C PHE A 26 -8.19 -1.79 -36.44
N SER A 27 -7.26 -1.11 -35.76
CA SER A 27 -7.50 -0.62 -34.42
C SER A 27 -6.96 0.79 -34.30
N LEU A 28 -7.68 1.65 -33.60
CA LEU A 28 -7.18 2.97 -33.25
C LEU A 28 -6.08 2.90 -32.17
N LYS A 29 -6.02 1.82 -31.37
CA LYS A 29 -5.02 1.59 -30.33
C LYS A 29 -4.30 0.25 -30.56
N CYS A 30 -3.00 0.18 -30.30
CA CYS A 30 -2.25 -1.06 -30.51
C CYS A 30 -2.68 -2.17 -29.55
N ASN A 31 -2.75 -1.88 -28.25
CA ASN A 31 -3.12 -2.83 -27.19
C ASN A 31 -2.35 -4.17 -27.21
N ALA A 32 -1.21 -4.26 -27.90
CA ALA A 32 -0.40 -5.47 -27.90
C ALA A 32 0.05 -5.76 -26.47
N VAL A 33 -0.35 -6.91 -25.92
CA VAL A 33 -0.04 -7.33 -24.54
C VAL A 33 1.16 -8.26 -24.54
N TRP A 34 2.01 -8.16 -23.53
CA TRP A 34 3.16 -9.02 -23.33
C TRP A 34 3.32 -9.46 -21.87
N SER A 35 4.00 -10.59 -21.69
CA SER A 35 4.35 -11.17 -20.38
C SER A 35 5.59 -10.50 -19.76
N SER A 36 5.98 -10.93 -18.56
CA SER A 36 7.24 -10.53 -17.93
C SER A 36 8.45 -10.78 -18.84
N ASP A 37 9.50 -9.99 -18.67
CA ASP A 37 10.77 -9.98 -19.40
C ASP A 37 10.68 -9.60 -20.89
N ALA A 38 9.52 -9.14 -21.35
CA ALA A 38 9.39 -8.56 -22.68
C ALA A 38 10.01 -7.16 -22.77
N ILE A 39 10.55 -6.83 -23.95
CA ILE A 39 11.17 -5.52 -24.21
C ILE A 39 10.09 -4.51 -24.56
N ALA A 40 10.03 -3.41 -23.79
CA ALA A 40 9.16 -2.27 -24.03
C ALA A 40 9.96 -0.97 -24.11
N TYR A 41 9.34 0.05 -24.69
CA TYR A 41 9.91 1.38 -24.89
C TYR A 41 9.05 2.42 -24.20
N ARG A 42 9.68 3.43 -23.61
CA ARG A 42 9.00 4.59 -23.02
C ARG A 42 9.61 5.85 -23.59
N CYS A 43 8.80 6.68 -24.25
CA CYS A 43 9.26 7.98 -24.75
C CYS A 43 8.79 9.10 -23.84
N ASN A 44 9.66 9.61 -22.98
CA ASN A 44 9.34 10.65 -22.00
C ASN A 44 8.86 11.95 -22.68
N THR A 45 9.33 12.23 -23.89
CA THR A 45 8.87 13.39 -24.67
C THR A 45 7.43 13.27 -25.17
N CYS A 46 7.01 12.07 -25.57
CA CYS A 46 5.65 11.82 -26.07
C CYS A 46 4.67 11.48 -24.95
N ALA A 47 5.16 11.10 -23.77
CA ALA A 47 4.35 10.71 -22.63
C ALA A 47 3.53 11.87 -22.05
N TYR A 48 2.32 11.59 -21.58
CA TYR A 48 1.66 12.43 -20.56
C TYR A 48 1.97 11.93 -19.14
N ASN A 49 2.25 10.64 -18.98
CA ASN A 49 2.58 10.03 -17.69
C ASN A 49 3.72 8.99 -17.84
N PRO A 50 4.47 8.71 -16.76
CA PRO A 50 5.59 7.78 -16.79
C PRO A 50 5.19 6.31 -16.86
N CYS A 51 3.89 5.97 -16.80
CA CYS A 51 3.41 4.58 -16.88
C CYS A 51 3.26 4.08 -18.32
N MET A 52 3.29 4.99 -19.29
CA MET A 52 3.16 4.65 -20.71
C MET A 52 4.26 3.69 -21.20
N SER A 53 3.85 2.73 -22.02
CA SER A 53 4.71 1.72 -22.63
C SER A 53 4.35 1.47 -24.10
N LEU A 54 5.36 1.37 -24.96
CA LEU A 54 5.23 1.07 -26.40
C LEU A 54 5.89 -0.27 -26.72
N CYS A 55 5.23 -1.09 -27.54
CA CYS A 55 5.86 -2.28 -28.10
C CYS A 55 6.96 -1.88 -29.10
N ALA A 56 7.90 -2.79 -29.34
CA ALA A 56 9.01 -2.56 -30.27
C ALA A 56 8.55 -2.11 -31.67
N GLU A 57 7.50 -2.74 -32.19
CA GLU A 57 6.96 -2.44 -33.51
C GLU A 57 6.37 -1.02 -33.58
N CYS A 58 5.59 -0.60 -32.58
CA CYS A 58 5.00 0.73 -32.56
C CYS A 58 6.04 1.83 -32.36
N PHE A 59 7.04 1.60 -31.50
CA PHE A 59 8.12 2.54 -31.30
C PHE A 59 8.95 2.73 -32.58
N GLN A 60 9.30 1.63 -33.27
CA GLN A 60 10.07 1.69 -34.52
C GLN A 60 9.31 2.34 -35.67
N ASN A 61 7.99 2.14 -35.74
CA ASN A 61 7.13 2.70 -36.79
C ASN A 61 6.58 4.10 -36.48
N SER A 62 7.07 4.73 -35.41
CA SER A 62 6.76 6.09 -35.02
C SER A 62 8.00 6.99 -35.13
N ASN A 63 7.81 8.31 -35.24
CA ASN A 63 8.92 9.24 -35.37
C ASN A 63 9.38 9.76 -34.00
N HIS A 64 10.35 9.07 -33.40
CA HIS A 64 10.98 9.48 -32.13
C HIS A 64 12.35 10.16 -32.32
N ARG A 65 12.63 10.73 -33.50
CA ARG A 65 13.93 11.37 -33.77
C ARG A 65 14.13 12.60 -32.91
N GLY A 66 15.18 12.59 -32.07
CA GLY A 66 15.50 13.69 -31.16
C GLY A 66 14.64 13.75 -29.89
N HIS A 67 13.86 12.69 -29.62
CA HIS A 67 13.12 12.55 -28.37
C HIS A 67 13.96 11.84 -27.30
N ASP A 68 13.63 12.10 -26.04
CA ASP A 68 14.11 11.34 -24.90
C ASP A 68 13.26 10.07 -24.71
N PHE A 69 13.93 8.91 -24.67
CA PHE A 69 13.27 7.62 -24.51
C PHE A 69 14.17 6.56 -23.88
N ASN A 70 13.53 5.65 -23.15
CA ASN A 70 14.16 4.53 -22.44
C ASN A 70 13.64 3.20 -22.98
N ARG A 71 14.54 2.23 -23.14
CA ARG A 71 14.20 0.82 -23.40
C ARG A 71 14.33 0.06 -22.09
N PHE A 72 13.30 -0.71 -21.72
CA PHE A 72 13.28 -1.46 -20.46
C PHE A 72 12.69 -2.87 -20.64
N PHE A 73 12.97 -3.74 -19.67
CA PHE A 73 12.35 -5.06 -19.56
C PHE A 73 11.14 -4.98 -18.63
N SER A 74 9.99 -5.45 -19.10
CA SER A 74 8.74 -5.42 -18.34
C SER A 74 8.78 -6.46 -17.22
N GLN A 75 8.89 -6.07 -15.95
CA GLN A 75 8.96 -7.05 -14.85
C GLN A 75 7.63 -7.77 -14.58
N ALA A 76 6.50 -7.11 -14.82
CA ALA A 76 5.15 -7.63 -14.54
C ALA A 76 4.30 -7.87 -15.81
N GLY A 77 4.90 -7.82 -17.00
CA GLY A 77 4.16 -7.73 -18.27
C GLY A 77 3.68 -6.30 -18.56
N GLY A 78 2.90 -6.10 -19.62
CA GLY A 78 2.43 -4.77 -20.05
C GLY A 78 1.63 -4.79 -21.34
N ALA A 79 1.07 -3.64 -21.72
CA ALA A 79 0.34 -3.44 -22.97
C ALA A 79 0.83 -2.19 -23.73
N CYS A 80 0.71 -2.19 -25.06
CA CYS A 80 1.14 -1.06 -25.88
C CYS A 80 0.12 0.08 -25.90
N ASP A 81 0.57 1.28 -25.52
CA ASP A 81 -0.22 2.52 -25.49
C ASP A 81 -0.27 3.30 -26.82
N CYS A 82 0.27 2.74 -27.91
CA CYS A 82 0.27 3.44 -29.20
C CYS A 82 -1.17 3.68 -29.68
N GLY A 83 -1.50 4.94 -29.99
CA GLY A 83 -2.85 5.37 -30.36
C GLY A 83 -3.75 5.77 -29.18
N ASN A 84 -3.25 5.66 -27.94
CA ASN A 84 -3.98 6.07 -26.74
C ASN A 84 -3.74 7.56 -26.41
N THR A 85 -4.70 8.41 -26.76
CA THR A 85 -4.64 9.88 -26.56
C THR A 85 -4.58 10.31 -25.10
N ASP A 86 -4.96 9.43 -24.17
CA ASP A 86 -5.01 9.75 -22.74
C ASP A 86 -3.62 9.69 -22.08
N VAL A 87 -2.68 8.94 -22.68
CA VAL A 87 -1.36 8.66 -22.07
C VAL A 87 -0.18 9.01 -22.99
N LEU A 88 -0.43 9.17 -24.30
CA LEU A 88 0.58 9.46 -25.30
C LEU A 88 0.09 10.55 -26.27
N ARG A 89 0.95 11.54 -26.51
CA ARG A 89 0.75 12.61 -27.50
C ARG A 89 0.66 12.03 -28.91
N GLU A 90 -0.09 12.69 -29.79
CA GLU A 90 -0.25 12.25 -31.19
C GLU A 90 1.09 12.14 -31.94
N SER A 91 2.08 12.95 -31.59
CA SER A 91 3.44 12.88 -32.15
C SER A 91 4.16 11.56 -31.84
N GLY A 92 3.69 10.79 -30.86
CA GLY A 92 4.19 9.47 -30.52
C GLY A 92 3.46 8.31 -31.20
N PHE A 93 2.37 8.57 -31.93
CA PHE A 93 1.62 7.51 -32.62
C PHE A 93 2.37 7.00 -33.85
N CYS A 94 2.37 5.68 -34.04
CA CYS A 94 2.86 5.08 -35.28
C CYS A 94 1.83 5.26 -36.40
N ALA A 95 2.25 5.05 -37.65
CA ALA A 95 1.38 5.24 -38.81
C ALA A 95 0.13 4.32 -38.86
N ARG A 96 0.07 3.28 -38.02
CA ARG A 96 -1.05 2.31 -37.97
C ARG A 96 -2.09 2.60 -36.89
N HIS A 97 -1.76 3.41 -35.87
CA HIS A 97 -2.63 3.64 -34.72
C HIS A 97 -2.84 5.14 -34.50
N GLY A 98 -3.93 5.50 -33.85
CA GLY A 98 -4.34 6.89 -33.63
C GLY A 98 -5.25 7.46 -34.73
N PRO A 99 -5.64 8.74 -34.60
CA PRO A 99 -6.69 9.35 -35.43
C PRO A 99 -6.38 9.40 -36.93
N ASN A 100 -5.09 9.49 -37.27
CA ASN A 100 -4.61 9.64 -38.64
C ASN A 100 -4.28 8.30 -39.34
N ALA A 101 -4.54 7.16 -38.69
CA ALA A 101 -4.29 5.85 -39.28
C ALA A 101 -5.19 5.61 -40.51
N LYS A 102 -4.61 5.08 -41.59
CA LYS A 102 -5.38 4.70 -42.79
C LYS A 102 -6.28 3.51 -42.46
N ARG A 103 -7.60 3.73 -42.57
CA ARG A 103 -8.60 2.67 -42.40
C ARG A 103 -8.58 1.74 -43.63
N PRO A 104 -8.60 0.42 -43.44
CA PRO A 104 -8.85 -0.51 -44.53
C PRO A 104 -10.26 -0.30 -45.09
N PRO A 105 -10.52 -0.69 -46.34
CA PRO A 105 -11.88 -0.69 -46.89
C PRO A 105 -12.79 -1.59 -46.04
N ALA A 106 -14.08 -1.25 -45.95
CA ALA A 106 -15.03 -2.09 -45.25
C ALA A 106 -15.07 -3.49 -45.90
N PRO A 107 -15.05 -4.58 -45.10
CA PRO A 107 -15.20 -5.92 -45.64
C PRO A 107 -16.60 -6.10 -46.25
N SER A 108 -16.78 -7.09 -47.12
CA SER A 108 -18.12 -7.45 -47.63
C SER A 108 -18.98 -8.02 -46.51
N ASP A 109 -20.28 -7.73 -46.49
CA ASP A 109 -21.22 -8.22 -45.46
C ASP A 109 -21.16 -9.75 -45.26
N ASP A 110 -20.92 -10.51 -46.33
CA ASP A 110 -20.85 -11.98 -46.28
C ASP A 110 -19.50 -12.54 -45.79
N ILE A 111 -18.50 -11.70 -45.45
CA ILE A 111 -17.12 -12.16 -45.19
C ILE A 111 -17.01 -13.14 -44.01
N VAL A 112 -17.96 -13.06 -43.07
CA VAL A 112 -18.02 -13.85 -41.84
C VAL A 112 -19.39 -14.49 -41.61
N SER A 113 -20.29 -14.50 -42.60
CA SER A 113 -21.67 -14.99 -42.45
C SER A 113 -21.78 -16.44 -41.94
N LEU A 114 -20.92 -17.35 -42.44
CA LEU A 114 -20.86 -18.73 -41.92
C LEU A 114 -20.25 -18.80 -40.50
N ALA A 115 -19.33 -17.89 -40.16
CA ALA A 115 -18.80 -17.78 -38.81
C ALA A 115 -19.91 -17.32 -37.84
N GLU A 116 -20.67 -16.29 -38.20
CA GLU A 116 -21.80 -15.77 -37.43
C GLU A 116 -22.88 -16.83 -37.17
N PHE A 117 -23.07 -17.76 -38.11
CA PHE A 117 -23.97 -18.90 -37.91
C PHE A 117 -23.44 -19.93 -36.91
N VAL A 118 -22.12 -20.20 -36.91
CA VAL A 118 -21.50 -21.26 -36.11
C VAL A 118 -21.13 -20.80 -34.70
N ILE A 119 -20.58 -19.59 -34.54
CA ILE A 119 -20.05 -19.07 -33.27
C ILE A 119 -21.08 -19.11 -32.12
N PRO A 120 -22.34 -18.67 -32.28
CA PRO A 120 -23.34 -18.77 -31.22
C PRO A 120 -23.50 -20.21 -30.73
N LYS A 121 -23.41 -21.18 -31.65
CA LYS A 121 -23.56 -22.61 -31.32
C LYS A 121 -22.43 -23.14 -30.46
N LEU A 122 -21.23 -22.63 -30.68
CA LEU A 122 -20.07 -22.97 -29.88
C LEU A 122 -20.26 -22.45 -28.43
N PHE A 123 -20.68 -21.19 -28.25
CA PHE A 123 -20.87 -20.60 -26.92
C PHE A 123 -21.98 -21.28 -26.14
N VAL A 124 -23.11 -21.56 -26.78
CA VAL A 124 -24.20 -22.29 -26.12
C VAL A 124 -23.77 -23.71 -25.72
N ARG A 125 -23.01 -24.42 -26.58
CA ARG A 125 -22.48 -25.73 -26.20
C ARG A 125 -21.56 -25.65 -24.98
N LEU A 126 -20.74 -24.60 -24.90
CA LEU A 126 -19.85 -24.35 -23.76
C LEU A 126 -20.66 -24.07 -22.48
N PHE A 127 -21.66 -23.18 -22.55
CA PHE A 127 -22.49 -22.81 -21.40
C PHE A 127 -23.34 -23.97 -20.89
N LEU A 128 -23.96 -24.75 -21.78
CA LEU A 128 -24.69 -25.96 -21.40
C LEU A 128 -23.81 -26.98 -20.67
N TYR A 129 -22.51 -27.01 -20.98
CA TYR A 129 -21.56 -27.88 -20.30
C TYR A 129 -21.17 -27.37 -18.90
N PHE A 130 -21.13 -26.05 -18.70
CA PHE A 130 -20.81 -25.44 -17.40
C PHE A 130 -21.98 -25.40 -16.43
N ARG A 131 -23.22 -25.17 -16.92
CA ARG A 131 -24.44 -25.19 -16.11
C ARG A 131 -24.57 -26.49 -15.29
N GLY A 132 -25.02 -26.37 -14.04
CA GLY A 132 -25.04 -27.45 -13.06
C GLY A 132 -23.69 -27.64 -12.37
N TRP A 133 -22.89 -26.59 -12.24
CA TRP A 133 -21.59 -26.65 -11.56
C TRP A 133 -21.76 -26.99 -10.08
N SER A 134 -22.65 -26.29 -9.37
CA SER A 134 -22.86 -26.41 -7.92
C SER A 134 -23.32 -27.80 -7.57
N ARG A 135 -24.35 -28.28 -8.28
CA ARG A 135 -24.88 -29.63 -8.09
C ARG A 135 -23.81 -30.70 -8.30
N ARG A 136 -23.01 -30.61 -9.36
CA ARG A 136 -21.92 -31.59 -9.62
C ARG A 136 -20.82 -31.52 -8.57
N TYR A 137 -20.52 -30.32 -8.05
CA TYR A 137 -19.56 -30.14 -6.97
C TYR A 137 -20.07 -30.76 -5.66
N ASP A 138 -21.33 -30.50 -5.31
CA ASP A 138 -21.97 -31.06 -4.11
C ASP A 138 -22.07 -32.58 -4.18
N GLU A 139 -22.45 -33.14 -5.34
CA GLU A 139 -22.44 -34.59 -5.60
C GLU A 139 -21.04 -35.19 -5.43
N LEU A 140 -19.98 -34.50 -5.88
CA LEU A 140 -18.59 -34.95 -5.71
C LEU A 140 -18.15 -34.95 -4.24
N ILE A 141 -18.54 -33.93 -3.47
CA ILE A 141 -18.30 -33.87 -2.03
C ILE A 141 -19.00 -35.05 -1.35
N GLU A 142 -20.27 -35.29 -1.69
CA GLU A 142 -21.07 -36.36 -1.11
C GLU A 142 -20.55 -37.75 -1.46
N GLN A 143 -20.02 -37.95 -2.67
CA GLN A 143 -19.36 -39.19 -3.07
C GLN A 143 -18.06 -39.45 -2.30
N LYS A 144 -17.33 -38.39 -1.92
CA LYS A 144 -16.03 -38.50 -1.25
C LYS A 144 -16.13 -38.32 0.28
N LYS A 145 -17.21 -38.77 0.93
CA LYS A 145 -17.53 -38.63 2.39
C LYS A 145 -16.33 -38.63 3.37
N GLN A 146 -15.28 -39.43 3.15
CA GLN A 146 -14.10 -39.53 4.03
C GLN A 146 -12.85 -38.72 3.58
N ARG A 147 -12.87 -38.13 2.38
CA ARG A 147 -11.81 -37.27 1.79
C ARG A 147 -12.38 -35.96 1.22
N ALA A 148 -13.49 -35.47 1.78
CA ALA A 148 -14.13 -34.24 1.32
C ALA A 148 -13.17 -33.03 1.40
N SER A 149 -12.21 -33.03 2.33
CA SER A 149 -11.13 -32.04 2.45
C SER A 149 -10.17 -31.99 1.26
N ASP A 150 -10.08 -33.06 0.46
CA ASP A 150 -9.19 -33.14 -0.71
C ASP A 150 -9.89 -32.62 -1.99
N VAL A 151 -11.17 -32.29 -1.90
CA VAL A 151 -11.95 -31.70 -3.00
C VAL A 151 -12.02 -30.20 -2.78
N ASN A 152 -11.39 -29.46 -3.69
CA ASN A 152 -11.43 -28.01 -3.67
C ASN A 152 -12.05 -27.47 -4.96
N LYS A 153 -12.57 -26.23 -4.89
CA LYS A 153 -13.34 -25.63 -5.98
C LYS A 153 -12.46 -25.34 -7.21
N GLU A 154 -11.17 -25.03 -7.03
CA GLU A 154 -10.24 -24.83 -8.15
C GLU A 154 -9.99 -26.14 -8.88
N ASN A 155 -9.49 -27.20 -8.25
CA ASN A 155 -9.21 -28.47 -8.96
C ASN A 155 -10.46 -29.01 -9.69
N PHE A 156 -11.64 -28.85 -9.09
CA PHE A 156 -12.90 -29.19 -9.75
C PHE A 156 -13.16 -28.33 -11.00
N SER A 157 -13.03 -27.01 -10.89
CA SER A 157 -13.20 -26.07 -12.02
C SER A 157 -12.17 -26.31 -13.12
N SER A 158 -10.91 -26.50 -12.75
CA SER A 158 -9.83 -26.89 -13.65
C SER A 158 -10.11 -28.19 -14.42
N HIS A 159 -10.75 -29.17 -13.78
CA HIS A 159 -11.16 -30.41 -14.44
C HIS A 159 -12.24 -30.18 -15.50
N LEU A 160 -13.26 -29.37 -15.20
CA LEU A 160 -14.31 -29.00 -16.17
C LEU A 160 -13.70 -28.24 -17.36
N ILE A 161 -12.78 -27.32 -17.08
CA ILE A 161 -12.08 -26.56 -18.12
C ILE A 161 -11.23 -27.47 -19.01
N ALA A 162 -10.53 -28.46 -18.45
CA ALA A 162 -9.74 -29.41 -19.23
C ALA A 162 -10.60 -30.19 -20.24
N GLN A 163 -11.83 -30.56 -19.87
CA GLN A 163 -12.76 -31.25 -20.78
C GLN A 163 -13.32 -30.32 -21.86
N ALA A 164 -13.50 -29.03 -21.56
CA ALA A 164 -13.95 -28.02 -22.52
C ALA A 164 -12.80 -27.37 -23.32
N HIS A 165 -11.54 -27.70 -23.03
CA HIS A 165 -10.38 -26.95 -23.50
C HIS A 165 -10.30 -26.88 -25.03
N LEU A 166 -10.58 -27.98 -25.73
CA LEU A 166 -10.56 -28.01 -27.21
C LEU A 166 -11.61 -27.07 -27.83
N LEU A 167 -12.74 -26.85 -27.16
CA LEU A 167 -13.78 -25.94 -27.63
C LEU A 167 -13.35 -24.48 -27.40
N ILE A 168 -12.80 -24.16 -26.23
CA ILE A 168 -12.33 -22.81 -25.89
C ILE A 168 -11.14 -22.42 -26.76
N GLU A 169 -10.17 -23.32 -26.95
CA GLU A 169 -9.03 -23.11 -27.84
C GLU A 169 -9.48 -22.89 -29.29
N PHE A 170 -10.53 -23.60 -29.74
CA PHE A 170 -11.07 -23.38 -31.07
C PHE A 170 -11.72 -21.99 -31.20
N MET A 171 -12.46 -21.54 -30.18
CA MET A 171 -12.99 -20.16 -30.16
C MET A 171 -11.88 -19.11 -30.17
N GLN A 172 -10.80 -19.33 -29.40
CA GLN A 172 -9.63 -18.45 -29.42
C GLN A 172 -8.99 -18.40 -30.81
N GLU A 173 -8.80 -19.55 -31.46
CA GLU A 173 -8.27 -19.63 -32.82
C GLU A 173 -9.11 -18.83 -33.83
N LEU A 174 -10.45 -18.79 -33.65
CA LEU A 174 -11.35 -17.97 -34.46
C LEU A 174 -11.15 -16.48 -34.21
N VAL A 175 -11.08 -16.05 -32.95
CA VAL A 175 -10.80 -14.64 -32.60
C VAL A 175 -9.44 -14.17 -33.15
N ASP A 176 -8.45 -15.07 -33.13
CA ASP A 176 -7.11 -14.83 -33.66
C ASP A 176 -7.04 -14.80 -35.20
N CYS A 177 -8.15 -15.09 -35.89
CA CYS A 177 -8.16 -15.08 -37.35
C CYS A 177 -8.08 -13.65 -37.93
N GLY A 178 -8.55 -12.64 -37.22
CA GLY A 178 -8.43 -11.22 -37.60
C GLY A 178 -9.68 -10.40 -37.23
N GLY A 179 -9.61 -9.10 -37.48
CA GLY A 179 -10.58 -8.08 -37.06
C GLY A 179 -12.04 -8.43 -37.35
N PRO A 180 -12.43 -8.74 -38.60
CA PRO A 180 -13.83 -9.02 -38.92
C PRO A 180 -14.45 -10.15 -38.12
N ILE A 181 -13.71 -11.23 -37.85
CA ILE A 181 -14.24 -12.35 -37.04
C ILE A 181 -14.26 -11.97 -35.57
N ARG A 182 -13.24 -11.27 -35.08
CA ARG A 182 -13.21 -10.79 -33.70
C ARG A 182 -14.40 -9.87 -33.41
N ASP A 183 -14.69 -8.95 -34.33
CA ASP A 183 -15.84 -8.04 -34.24
C ASP A 183 -17.15 -8.83 -34.30
N ALA A 184 -17.28 -9.79 -35.23
CA ALA A 184 -18.46 -10.68 -35.28
C ALA A 184 -18.66 -11.48 -33.99
N VAL A 185 -17.58 -12.03 -33.39
CA VAL A 185 -17.65 -12.72 -32.09
C VAL A 185 -18.11 -11.75 -31.00
N ALA A 186 -17.55 -10.54 -30.96
CA ALA A 186 -17.92 -9.52 -29.99
C ALA A 186 -19.39 -9.09 -30.12
N ASP A 187 -19.86 -8.85 -31.34
CA ASP A 187 -21.24 -8.46 -31.63
C ASP A 187 -22.24 -9.57 -31.30
N ILE A 188 -21.90 -10.83 -31.60
CA ILE A 188 -22.69 -12.00 -31.17
C ILE A 188 -22.79 -12.08 -29.65
N LEU A 189 -21.68 -11.87 -28.95
CA LEU A 189 -21.65 -11.93 -27.49
C LEU A 189 -22.48 -10.83 -26.84
N LEU A 190 -22.58 -9.66 -27.48
CA LEU A 190 -23.37 -8.51 -27.03
C LEU A 190 -24.83 -8.52 -27.49
N ASN A 191 -25.22 -9.43 -28.39
CA ASN A 191 -26.55 -9.41 -28.98
C ASN A 191 -27.63 -9.88 -27.97
N GLU A 192 -28.32 -8.92 -27.38
CA GLU A 192 -29.40 -9.15 -26.41
C GLU A 192 -30.59 -9.92 -27.01
N SER A 193 -30.97 -9.59 -28.25
CA SER A 193 -32.10 -10.25 -28.93
C SER A 193 -31.81 -11.73 -29.19
N LEU A 194 -30.58 -12.04 -29.63
CA LEU A 194 -30.12 -13.41 -29.81
C LEU A 194 -30.13 -14.17 -28.49
N TYR A 195 -29.60 -13.58 -27.41
CA TYR A 195 -29.60 -14.24 -26.11
C TYR A 195 -31.02 -14.49 -25.58
N ALA A 196 -31.92 -13.52 -25.74
CA ALA A 196 -33.33 -13.69 -25.40
C ALA A 196 -33.96 -14.83 -26.21
N ASP A 197 -33.77 -14.84 -27.54
CA ASP A 197 -34.28 -15.89 -28.44
C ASP A 197 -33.76 -17.28 -28.08
N LEU A 198 -32.47 -17.40 -27.75
CA LEU A 198 -31.89 -18.67 -27.31
C LEU A 198 -32.55 -19.21 -26.03
N ASN A 199 -33.10 -18.33 -25.17
CA ASN A 199 -33.77 -18.68 -23.92
C ASN A 199 -35.33 -18.73 -24.02
N LYS A 200 -35.95 -18.41 -25.18
CA LYS A 200 -37.42 -18.30 -25.31
C LYS A 200 -38.18 -19.62 -25.31
N ARG A 201 -37.59 -20.73 -25.79
CA ARG A 201 -38.34 -22.00 -25.99
C ARG A 201 -38.96 -22.51 -24.69
N SER A 202 -40.27 -22.74 -24.70
CA SER A 202 -41.00 -23.37 -23.59
C SER A 202 -41.33 -24.85 -23.87
N ALA A 203 -41.55 -25.65 -22.82
CA ALA A 203 -41.91 -27.07 -22.93
C ALA A 203 -43.15 -27.34 -23.81
N ASN A 204 -44.06 -26.36 -23.93
CA ASN A 204 -45.29 -26.48 -24.71
C ASN A 204 -45.05 -26.30 -26.22
N GLU A 205 -44.05 -25.52 -26.63
CA GLU A 205 -43.71 -25.29 -28.04
C GLU A 205 -43.00 -26.49 -28.68
N ASP A 206 -42.27 -27.28 -27.89
CA ASP A 206 -41.67 -28.56 -28.34
C ASP A 206 -42.77 -29.63 -28.64
N LEU A 207 -43.97 -29.50 -28.06
CA LEU A 207 -45.08 -30.44 -28.22
C LEU A 207 -45.98 -30.14 -29.43
N GLU A 208 -45.99 -28.89 -29.94
CA GLU A 208 -46.96 -28.44 -30.95
C GLU A 208 -46.43 -28.49 -32.41
N GLU A 209 -45.17 -28.92 -32.64
CA GLU A 209 -44.58 -29.27 -33.95
C GLU A 209 -44.92 -28.35 -35.15
N THR A 210 -45.18 -27.06 -34.89
CA THR A 210 -45.69 -26.12 -35.90
C THR A 210 -44.83 -24.86 -35.99
N SER A 211 -43.55 -25.02 -36.32
CA SER A 211 -42.87 -24.21 -37.35
C SER A 211 -41.38 -24.53 -37.39
N ARG A 212 -40.87 -24.76 -38.60
CA ARG A 212 -39.43 -24.94 -38.87
C ARG A 212 -38.72 -23.58 -38.82
N HIS A 213 -38.33 -23.08 -37.66
CA HIS A 213 -37.30 -22.04 -37.60
C HIS A 213 -36.38 -22.22 -36.36
N VAL A 214 -35.08 -22.41 -36.68
CA VAL A 214 -33.87 -22.55 -35.85
C VAL A 214 -33.74 -23.82 -34.98
N ASP A 215 -32.76 -24.65 -35.33
CA ASP A 215 -32.40 -25.97 -34.77
C ASP A 215 -31.59 -25.92 -33.45
N PHE A 216 -31.55 -24.77 -32.75
CA PHE A 216 -30.58 -24.53 -31.69
C PHE A 216 -31.05 -23.52 -30.63
N SER A 217 -31.00 -23.90 -29.34
CA SER A 217 -31.46 -23.10 -28.18
C SER A 217 -30.57 -23.36 -26.95
N LEU A 218 -30.41 -22.36 -26.09
CA LEU A 218 -29.98 -22.54 -24.69
C LEU A 218 -31.15 -23.19 -23.93
N ASP A 219 -31.32 -24.49 -24.11
CA ASP A 219 -32.46 -25.28 -23.60
C ASP A 219 -32.94 -24.80 -22.21
N TRP A 220 -34.24 -24.48 -22.11
CA TRP A 220 -34.90 -24.04 -20.88
C TRP A 220 -34.69 -25.01 -19.72
N ARG A 221 -34.47 -26.31 -20.00
CA ARG A 221 -34.19 -27.35 -19.00
C ARG A 221 -32.90 -27.12 -18.21
N SER A 222 -31.94 -26.38 -18.78
CA SER A 222 -30.69 -26.02 -18.12
C SER A 222 -30.75 -24.68 -17.37
N ARG A 223 -31.81 -23.89 -17.56
CA ARG A 223 -31.93 -22.55 -16.95
C ARG A 223 -32.02 -22.64 -15.42
N GLY A 224 -32.76 -23.60 -14.90
CA GLY A 224 -32.82 -23.86 -13.45
C GLY A 224 -31.44 -24.17 -12.86
N LEU A 225 -30.60 -24.90 -13.60
CA LEU A 225 -29.22 -25.19 -13.19
C LEU A 225 -28.36 -23.93 -13.14
N LEU A 226 -28.48 -23.03 -14.13
CA LEU A 226 -27.80 -21.73 -14.10
C LEU A 226 -28.25 -20.90 -12.90
N GLU A 227 -29.55 -20.87 -12.60
CA GLU A 227 -30.09 -20.12 -11.46
C GLU A 227 -29.60 -20.67 -10.11
N GLU A 228 -29.48 -21.99 -9.99
CA GLU A 228 -28.84 -22.64 -8.84
C GLU A 228 -27.36 -22.24 -8.72
N ASP A 229 -26.62 -22.27 -9.84
CA ASP A 229 -25.21 -21.86 -9.88
C ASP A 229 -25.03 -20.39 -9.50
N VAL A 230 -25.92 -19.52 -9.95
CA VAL A 230 -25.92 -18.09 -9.61
C VAL A 230 -26.19 -17.88 -8.12
N LYS A 231 -27.21 -18.55 -7.57
CA LYS A 231 -27.54 -18.46 -6.14
C LYS A 231 -26.43 -19.01 -5.24
N SER A 232 -25.66 -19.97 -5.74
CA SER A 232 -24.52 -20.55 -5.02
C SER A 232 -23.29 -19.64 -4.94
N LEU A 233 -23.28 -18.52 -5.68
CA LEU A 233 -22.23 -17.51 -5.64
C LEU A 233 -22.72 -16.28 -4.87
N SER A 234 -22.19 -16.08 -3.66
CA SER A 234 -22.54 -14.94 -2.81
C SER A 234 -21.57 -13.77 -2.97
N ALA A 235 -22.06 -12.56 -2.72
CA ALA A 235 -21.22 -11.40 -2.48
C ALA A 235 -20.58 -11.49 -1.09
N VAL A 236 -19.36 -10.97 -0.95
CA VAL A 236 -18.70 -10.89 0.36
C VAL A 236 -19.52 -10.04 1.34
N CYS A 237 -19.49 -10.41 2.62
CA CYS A 237 -20.22 -9.70 3.66
C CYS A 237 -19.85 -8.20 3.70
N GLY A 238 -20.87 -7.32 3.76
CA GLY A 238 -20.70 -5.87 3.81
C GLY A 238 -20.56 -5.18 2.44
N ALA A 239 -20.45 -5.93 1.34
CA ALA A 239 -20.55 -5.38 -0.01
C ALA A 239 -22.02 -5.21 -0.44
N PRO A 240 -22.31 -4.31 -1.41
CA PRO A 240 -23.65 -4.20 -2.01
C PRO A 240 -24.14 -5.54 -2.56
N PRO A 241 -25.45 -5.83 -2.47
CA PRO A 241 -26.01 -7.05 -3.02
C PRO A 241 -25.81 -7.10 -4.53
N VAL A 242 -25.38 -8.26 -5.04
CA VAL A 242 -25.16 -8.46 -6.47
C VAL A 242 -26.48 -8.85 -7.12
N ASN A 243 -26.94 -8.07 -8.09
CA ASN A 243 -28.07 -8.42 -8.92
C ASN A 243 -27.59 -9.17 -10.17
N TYR A 244 -27.90 -10.45 -10.25
CA TYR A 244 -27.54 -11.28 -11.39
C TYR A 244 -28.61 -11.19 -12.48
N SER A 245 -28.48 -10.21 -13.37
CA SER A 245 -29.13 -10.24 -14.69
C SER A 245 -28.18 -10.79 -15.75
N PHE A 246 -28.74 -11.41 -16.78
CA PHE A 246 -28.00 -11.80 -17.98
C PHE A 246 -28.78 -11.24 -19.15
N ASP A 247 -28.22 -10.24 -19.82
CA ASP A 247 -28.86 -9.58 -20.94
C ASP A 247 -28.30 -10.13 -22.26
N CYS A 248 -27.05 -10.59 -22.25
CA CYS A 248 -26.36 -11.14 -23.41
C CYS A 248 -25.48 -12.36 -23.07
N LEU A 249 -24.91 -13.02 -24.10
CA LEU A 249 -24.00 -14.16 -23.92
C LEU A 249 -22.71 -13.77 -23.19
N LEU A 250 -22.25 -12.51 -23.33
CA LEU A 250 -21.09 -12.00 -22.61
C LEU A 250 -21.30 -12.03 -21.08
N ASP A 251 -22.50 -11.73 -20.60
CA ASP A 251 -22.79 -11.74 -19.17
C ASP A 251 -22.62 -13.14 -18.57
N GLU A 252 -23.05 -14.17 -19.32
CA GLU A 252 -22.89 -15.57 -18.93
C GLU A 252 -21.43 -16.02 -19.06
N LEU A 253 -20.72 -15.57 -20.08
CA LEU A 253 -19.28 -15.83 -20.23
C LEU A 253 -18.45 -15.29 -19.06
N VAL A 254 -18.70 -14.04 -18.66
CA VAL A 254 -18.01 -13.39 -17.53
C VAL A 254 -18.37 -14.09 -16.21
N PHE A 255 -19.64 -14.44 -16.02
CA PHE A 255 -20.06 -15.23 -14.86
C PHE A 255 -19.28 -16.55 -14.78
N TRP A 256 -19.19 -17.30 -15.88
CA TRP A 256 -18.46 -18.57 -15.90
C TRP A 256 -16.96 -18.39 -15.69
N MET A 257 -16.35 -17.35 -16.25
CA MET A 257 -14.94 -17.02 -16.01
C MET A 257 -14.67 -16.82 -14.50
N ILE A 258 -15.57 -16.13 -13.79
CA ILE A 258 -15.45 -15.90 -12.34
C ILE A 258 -15.78 -17.18 -11.56
N ARG A 259 -16.90 -17.84 -11.88
CA ARG A 259 -17.38 -19.04 -11.16
C ARG A 259 -16.39 -20.19 -11.24
N LEU A 260 -15.68 -20.32 -12.35
CA LEU A 260 -14.64 -21.32 -12.59
C LEU A 260 -13.25 -20.88 -12.12
N ILE A 261 -13.15 -19.82 -11.30
CA ILE A 261 -11.94 -19.36 -10.63
C ILE A 261 -10.85 -18.90 -11.64
N PHE A 262 -11.27 -18.10 -12.61
CA PHE A 262 -10.40 -17.42 -13.56
C PHE A 262 -9.51 -18.36 -14.41
N PRO A 263 -10.08 -19.29 -15.20
CA PRO A 263 -9.27 -20.15 -16.05
C PRO A 263 -8.53 -19.35 -17.13
N GLN A 264 -7.21 -19.55 -17.28
CA GLN A 264 -6.38 -18.74 -18.17
C GLN A 264 -6.89 -18.72 -19.63
N CYS A 265 -7.40 -19.84 -20.14
CA CYS A 265 -7.94 -19.91 -21.51
C CYS A 265 -9.20 -19.05 -21.70
N MET A 266 -10.06 -18.93 -20.68
CA MET A 266 -11.23 -18.04 -20.73
C MET A 266 -10.80 -16.58 -20.62
N ILE A 267 -9.82 -16.28 -19.76
CA ILE A 267 -9.24 -14.94 -19.65
C ILE A 267 -8.68 -14.49 -21.00
N ASN A 268 -7.85 -15.32 -21.64
CA ASN A 268 -7.27 -15.00 -22.94
C ASN A 268 -8.35 -14.72 -23.99
N LEU A 269 -9.41 -15.54 -24.02
CA LEU A 269 -10.53 -15.35 -24.93
C LEU A 269 -11.20 -14.00 -24.70
N CYS A 270 -11.57 -13.69 -23.46
CA CYS A 270 -12.20 -12.42 -23.11
C CYS A 270 -11.30 -11.21 -23.42
N LEU A 271 -10.03 -11.27 -23.02
CA LEU A 271 -9.09 -10.16 -23.20
C LEU A 271 -8.72 -9.92 -24.67
N SER A 272 -8.75 -10.96 -25.52
CA SER A 272 -8.42 -10.84 -26.95
C SER A 272 -9.41 -9.96 -27.74
N MET A 273 -10.59 -9.69 -27.19
CA MET A 273 -11.65 -8.88 -27.82
C MET A 273 -11.69 -7.43 -27.33
N LEU A 274 -10.81 -7.00 -26.41
CA LEU A 274 -10.83 -5.63 -25.83
C LEU A 274 -10.56 -4.51 -26.84
N SER A 275 -10.12 -4.83 -28.07
CA SER A 275 -10.02 -3.84 -29.16
C SER A 275 -11.41 -3.35 -29.62
N HIS A 276 -12.46 -4.16 -29.44
CA HIS A 276 -13.83 -3.77 -29.76
C HIS A 276 -14.42 -2.90 -28.63
N ALA A 277 -14.74 -1.63 -28.93
CA ALA A 277 -15.04 -0.63 -27.90
C ALA A 277 -16.28 -0.96 -27.06
N HIS A 278 -17.40 -1.33 -27.71
CA HIS A 278 -18.63 -1.71 -27.02
C HIS A 278 -18.44 -2.96 -26.16
N TYR A 279 -17.67 -3.93 -26.65
CA TYR A 279 -17.35 -5.14 -25.92
C TYR A 279 -16.54 -4.83 -24.67
N ARG A 280 -15.46 -4.05 -24.81
CA ARG A 280 -14.59 -3.67 -23.70
C ARG A 280 -15.37 -2.98 -22.59
N ASP A 281 -16.22 -2.03 -22.95
CA ASP A 281 -17.01 -1.26 -21.99
C ASP A 281 -18.02 -2.18 -21.25
N TRP A 282 -18.71 -3.06 -21.98
CA TRP A 282 -19.65 -4.02 -21.38
C TRP A 282 -18.94 -5.06 -20.51
N PHE A 283 -17.84 -5.64 -20.98
CA PHE A 283 -17.01 -6.59 -20.25
C PHE A 283 -16.53 -5.99 -18.93
N ALA A 284 -16.02 -4.76 -18.97
CA ALA A 284 -15.56 -4.05 -17.79
C ALA A 284 -16.70 -3.81 -16.79
N ARG A 285 -17.85 -3.31 -17.25
CA ARG A 285 -19.05 -3.11 -16.44
C ARG A 285 -19.47 -4.41 -15.76
N ARG A 286 -19.54 -5.50 -16.52
CA ARG A 286 -19.98 -6.80 -16.00
C ARG A 286 -18.98 -7.41 -15.02
N PHE A 287 -17.70 -7.39 -15.33
CA PHE A 287 -16.64 -7.90 -14.46
C PHE A 287 -16.65 -7.21 -13.09
N PHE A 288 -16.69 -5.87 -13.07
CA PHE A 288 -16.71 -5.11 -11.81
C PHE A 288 -18.05 -5.18 -11.06
N SER A 289 -19.18 -5.40 -11.76
CA SER A 289 -20.46 -5.64 -11.08
C SER A 289 -20.47 -6.92 -10.23
N LEU A 290 -19.60 -7.88 -10.55
CA LEU A 290 -19.44 -9.15 -9.84
C LEU A 290 -18.23 -9.15 -8.89
N TYR A 291 -17.59 -8.00 -8.67
CA TYR A 291 -16.32 -7.91 -7.94
C TYR A 291 -16.46 -8.30 -6.45
N ALA A 292 -17.64 -8.09 -5.86
CA ALA A 292 -17.95 -8.57 -4.50
C ALA A 292 -17.96 -10.11 -4.41
N CYS A 293 -18.26 -10.82 -5.51
CA CYS A 293 -18.15 -12.27 -5.58
C CYS A 293 -16.70 -12.72 -5.75
N VAL A 294 -15.89 -11.94 -6.46
CA VAL A 294 -14.44 -12.17 -6.56
C VAL A 294 -13.82 -12.10 -5.17
N ALA A 295 -14.20 -11.12 -4.36
CA ALA A 295 -13.79 -11.01 -2.97
C ALA A 295 -14.13 -12.27 -2.15
N GLU A 296 -15.37 -12.78 -2.27
CA GLU A 296 -15.80 -14.00 -1.56
C GLU A 296 -15.02 -15.25 -2.03
N ILE A 297 -14.72 -15.36 -3.33
CA ILE A 297 -13.86 -16.43 -3.85
C ILE A 297 -12.48 -16.36 -3.20
N MET A 298 -11.89 -15.16 -3.08
CA MET A 298 -10.59 -15.00 -2.43
C MET A 298 -10.61 -15.33 -0.93
N VAL A 299 -11.75 -15.12 -0.26
CA VAL A 299 -11.98 -15.57 1.13
C VAL A 299 -12.02 -17.10 1.21
N ASP A 300 -12.77 -17.75 0.32
CA ASP A 300 -12.88 -19.20 0.25
C ASP A 300 -11.52 -19.86 -0.05
N LEU A 301 -10.76 -19.33 -1.00
CA LEU A 301 -9.42 -19.80 -1.33
C LEU A 301 -8.47 -19.65 -0.13
N ALA A 302 -8.54 -18.53 0.60
CA ALA A 302 -7.72 -18.35 1.80
C ALA A 302 -8.02 -19.40 2.88
N LYS A 303 -9.27 -19.85 3.01
CA LYS A 303 -9.65 -20.90 3.97
C LYS A 303 -9.24 -22.30 3.51
N SER A 304 -9.30 -22.59 2.21
CA SER A 304 -9.21 -23.96 1.68
C SER A 304 -7.92 -24.31 0.93
N GLU A 305 -7.20 -23.32 0.40
CA GLU A 305 -6.06 -23.54 -0.50
C GLU A 305 -4.70 -23.15 0.10
N GLY A 306 -3.63 -23.61 -0.55
CA GLY A 306 -2.26 -23.16 -0.28
C GLY A 306 -1.90 -21.82 -0.94
N ASN A 307 -0.85 -21.17 -0.44
CA ASN A 307 -0.42 -19.83 -0.89
C ASN A 307 -0.10 -19.77 -2.40
N ALA A 308 0.41 -20.84 -3.01
CA ALA A 308 0.73 -20.86 -4.44
C ALA A 308 -0.53 -20.71 -5.32
N THR A 309 -1.62 -21.40 -4.98
CA THR A 309 -2.90 -21.29 -5.69
C THR A 309 -3.49 -19.90 -5.53
N ILE A 310 -3.48 -19.37 -4.29
CA ILE A 310 -3.96 -18.01 -4.00
C ILE A 310 -3.21 -16.98 -4.84
N TYR A 311 -1.88 -17.07 -4.91
CA TYR A 311 -1.06 -16.17 -5.71
C TYR A 311 -1.35 -16.30 -7.21
N ALA A 312 -1.49 -17.52 -7.73
CA ALA A 312 -1.81 -17.75 -9.14
C ALA A 312 -3.17 -17.16 -9.53
N VAL A 313 -4.22 -17.39 -8.71
CA VAL A 313 -5.55 -16.80 -8.95
C VAL A 313 -5.48 -15.27 -8.85
N SER A 314 -4.81 -14.75 -7.83
CA SER A 314 -4.60 -13.30 -7.62
C SER A 314 -3.98 -12.63 -8.84
N SER A 315 -2.90 -13.21 -9.37
CA SER A 315 -2.23 -12.71 -10.57
C SER A 315 -3.15 -12.72 -11.80
N ARG A 316 -3.97 -13.76 -11.97
CA ARG A 316 -4.95 -13.86 -13.06
C ARG A 316 -6.03 -12.76 -12.97
N VAL A 317 -6.51 -12.45 -11.76
CA VAL A 317 -7.49 -11.37 -11.53
C VAL A 317 -6.87 -10.00 -11.83
N ILE A 318 -5.67 -9.72 -11.29
CA ILE A 318 -4.93 -8.48 -11.56
C ILE A 318 -4.71 -8.28 -13.07
N HIS A 319 -4.40 -9.36 -13.79
CA HIS A 319 -4.19 -9.28 -15.23
C HIS A 319 -5.44 -8.79 -15.99
N ILE A 320 -6.64 -9.07 -15.48
CA ILE A 320 -7.90 -8.56 -16.05
C ILE A 320 -8.11 -7.10 -15.62
N SER A 321 -8.03 -6.83 -14.32
CA SER A 321 -8.38 -5.54 -13.75
C SER A 321 -7.45 -4.41 -14.24
N VAL A 322 -6.14 -4.67 -14.36
CA VAL A 322 -5.14 -3.68 -14.83
C VAL A 322 -5.42 -3.20 -16.26
N GLN A 323 -5.96 -4.06 -17.12
CA GLN A 323 -6.35 -3.67 -18.49
C GLN A 323 -7.47 -2.63 -18.51
N ILE A 324 -8.25 -2.55 -17.43
CA ILE A 324 -9.40 -1.65 -17.30
C ILE A 324 -9.03 -0.44 -16.42
N LEU A 325 -8.48 -0.69 -15.24
CA LEU A 325 -8.20 0.32 -14.21
C LEU A 325 -7.03 1.25 -14.57
N SER A 326 -6.23 0.90 -15.58
CA SER A 326 -5.17 1.78 -16.09
C SER A 326 -5.69 3.04 -16.80
N SER A 327 -6.94 3.06 -17.26
CA SER A 327 -7.55 4.21 -17.93
C SER A 327 -8.46 4.99 -16.99
N GLU A 328 -8.07 6.23 -16.66
CA GLU A 328 -8.89 7.13 -15.83
C GLU A 328 -10.29 7.37 -16.44
N ALA A 329 -10.37 7.55 -17.76
CA ALA A 329 -11.64 7.75 -18.46
C ALA A 329 -12.58 6.54 -18.33
N MET A 330 -12.05 5.32 -18.40
CA MET A 330 -12.82 4.10 -18.17
C MET A 330 -13.28 4.01 -16.71
N CYS A 331 -12.39 4.27 -15.76
CA CYS A 331 -12.73 4.29 -14.33
C CYS A 331 -13.85 5.29 -14.03
N LEU A 332 -13.81 6.50 -14.60
CA LEU A 332 -14.84 7.52 -14.41
C LEU A 332 -16.20 7.06 -14.93
N ARG A 333 -16.22 6.46 -16.13
CA ARG A 333 -17.45 5.93 -16.72
C ARG A 333 -18.05 4.81 -15.88
N LEU A 334 -17.24 3.83 -15.49
CA LEU A 334 -17.68 2.74 -14.62
C LEU A 334 -18.15 3.25 -13.26
N ASP A 335 -17.51 4.29 -12.73
CA ASP A 335 -17.96 4.93 -11.49
C ASP A 335 -19.34 5.57 -11.64
N ASP A 336 -19.60 6.25 -12.76
CA ASP A 336 -20.90 6.85 -13.07
C ASP A 336 -21.99 5.79 -13.35
N GLU A 337 -21.64 4.67 -13.99
CA GLU A 337 -22.59 3.63 -14.40
C GLU A 337 -22.94 2.62 -13.28
N ILE A 338 -21.95 2.19 -12.49
CA ILE A 338 -22.10 1.11 -11.50
C ILE A 338 -21.55 1.45 -10.11
N GLY A 339 -21.05 2.67 -9.88
CA GLY A 339 -20.44 3.03 -8.60
C GLY A 339 -19.15 2.25 -8.32
N LEU A 340 -18.29 2.11 -9.34
CA LEU A 340 -17.04 1.35 -9.30
C LEU A 340 -16.23 1.55 -8.00
N LYS A 341 -16.06 2.79 -7.53
CA LYS A 341 -15.31 3.06 -6.30
C LYS A 341 -15.92 2.40 -5.06
N GLN A 342 -17.24 2.49 -4.92
CA GLN A 342 -17.95 1.89 -3.79
C GLN A 342 -17.90 0.37 -3.86
N LEU A 343 -18.06 -0.22 -5.06
CA LEU A 343 -17.95 -1.66 -5.25
C LEU A 343 -16.57 -2.18 -4.88
N LEU A 344 -15.49 -1.53 -5.34
CA LEU A 344 -14.12 -1.95 -5.04
C LEU A 344 -13.79 -1.80 -3.54
N ILE A 345 -14.11 -0.66 -2.94
CA ILE A 345 -13.79 -0.36 -1.54
C ILE A 345 -14.58 -1.29 -0.59
N SER A 346 -15.88 -1.47 -0.82
CA SER A 346 -16.72 -2.35 0.01
C SER A 346 -16.37 -3.83 -0.14
N SER A 347 -16.04 -4.28 -1.35
CA SER A 347 -15.55 -5.65 -1.59
C SER A 347 -14.23 -5.90 -0.86
N THR A 348 -13.31 -4.94 -0.92
CA THR A 348 -12.02 -5.00 -0.22
C THR A 348 -12.22 -5.04 1.29
N ARG A 349 -13.09 -4.16 1.84
CA ARG A 349 -13.43 -4.17 3.27
C ARG A 349 -14.03 -5.50 3.69
N GLY A 350 -14.97 -6.05 2.93
CA GLY A 350 -15.62 -7.32 3.25
C GLY A 350 -14.62 -8.47 3.37
N LEU A 351 -13.70 -8.58 2.42
CA LEU A 351 -12.63 -9.58 2.43
C LEU A 351 -11.72 -9.43 3.65
N LEU A 352 -11.31 -8.20 3.97
CA LEU A 352 -10.44 -7.93 5.12
C LEU A 352 -11.15 -8.15 6.46
N SER A 353 -12.49 -8.11 6.51
CA SER A 353 -13.28 -8.17 7.75
C SER A 353 -13.72 -9.58 8.18
N VAL A 354 -13.27 -10.65 7.52
CA VAL A 354 -13.76 -12.02 7.76
C VAL A 354 -13.42 -12.57 9.15
N GLY A 355 -12.32 -12.11 9.77
CA GLY A 355 -11.87 -12.54 11.09
C GLY A 355 -11.49 -11.35 11.96
N LEU A 356 -12.50 -10.63 12.47
CA LEU A 356 -12.30 -9.55 13.43
C LEU A 356 -12.10 -10.09 14.84
N GLN A 357 -11.36 -9.32 15.64
CA GLN A 357 -11.12 -9.57 17.06
C GLN A 357 -11.51 -8.32 17.86
N LYS A 358 -12.08 -8.51 19.04
CA LYS A 358 -12.37 -7.39 19.95
C LYS A 358 -11.06 -6.76 20.45
N SER A 359 -10.96 -5.43 20.45
CA SER A 359 -9.75 -4.72 20.86
C SER A 359 -9.55 -4.78 22.38
N TYR A 360 -8.41 -5.29 22.82
CA TYR A 360 -8.07 -5.26 24.25
C TYR A 360 -7.84 -3.84 24.80
N LEU A 361 -7.60 -2.84 23.95
CA LEU A 361 -7.40 -1.46 24.42
C LEU A 361 -8.67 -0.84 25.02
N THR A 362 -9.87 -1.31 24.67
CA THR A 362 -11.12 -0.78 25.26
C THR A 362 -11.30 -1.18 26.73
N GLN A 363 -10.49 -2.15 27.19
CA GLN A 363 -10.41 -2.57 28.60
C GLN A 363 -9.50 -1.64 29.45
N SER A 364 -8.93 -0.61 28.81
CA SER A 364 -8.10 0.49 29.33
C SER A 364 -8.13 0.76 30.85
N PRO A 365 -9.27 1.08 31.49
CA PRO A 365 -9.25 1.63 32.85
C PRO A 365 -8.87 0.64 33.96
N LEU A 366 -8.92 -0.66 33.68
CA LEU A 366 -8.73 -1.71 34.68
C LEU A 366 -7.33 -2.36 34.60
N TYR A 367 -6.63 -2.24 33.46
CA TYR A 367 -5.48 -3.11 33.15
C TYR A 367 -4.26 -2.41 32.57
N PHE A 368 -4.32 -1.12 32.26
CA PHE A 368 -3.17 -0.39 31.70
C PHE A 368 -1.95 -0.29 32.64
N TYR A 369 -2.17 -0.60 33.92
CA TYR A 369 -1.12 -0.69 34.95
C TYR A 369 -0.77 -2.14 35.33
N GLU A 370 -1.32 -3.15 34.66
CA GLU A 370 -1.04 -4.56 34.93
C GLU A 370 -0.16 -5.20 33.84
N SER A 371 0.69 -6.14 34.26
CA SER A 371 1.65 -6.85 33.39
C SER A 371 1.06 -8.06 32.68
N ALA A 372 -0.27 -8.16 32.57
CA ALA A 372 -0.97 -9.31 32.02
C ALA A 372 -2.24 -8.86 31.26
N PRO A 373 -2.65 -9.61 30.23
CA PRO A 373 -3.95 -9.42 29.61
C PRO A 373 -5.08 -9.69 30.64
N PRO A 374 -6.28 -9.12 30.46
CA PRO A 374 -7.38 -9.28 31.41
C PRO A 374 -7.73 -10.76 31.61
N SER A 375 -7.78 -11.22 32.87
CA SER A 375 -8.11 -12.61 33.23
C SER A 375 -9.62 -12.91 33.15
N GLN A 376 -10.46 -11.88 33.25
CA GLN A 376 -11.90 -11.92 33.01
C GLN A 376 -12.25 -10.83 31.99
N LEU A 377 -12.81 -11.25 30.87
CA LEU A 377 -13.24 -10.35 29.80
C LEU A 377 -14.71 -9.98 30.04
N ASP A 378 -15.00 -8.72 30.34
CA ASP A 378 -16.39 -8.23 30.35
C ASP A 378 -16.82 -7.96 28.91
N GLU A 379 -17.60 -8.88 28.32
CA GLU A 379 -18.07 -8.75 26.94
C GLU A 379 -18.83 -7.44 26.66
N GLY A 380 -19.47 -6.84 27.67
CA GLY A 380 -20.25 -5.61 27.53
C GLY A 380 -19.40 -4.33 27.46
N THR A 381 -18.08 -4.42 27.68
CA THR A 381 -17.18 -3.26 27.67
C THR A 381 -16.34 -3.13 26.40
N PHE A 382 -16.42 -4.11 25.50
CA PHE A 382 -15.80 -4.01 24.18
C PHE A 382 -16.64 -3.14 23.24
N SER A 383 -16.05 -2.05 22.79
CA SER A 383 -16.68 -1.07 21.91
C SER A 383 -15.90 -0.85 20.60
N TRP A 384 -14.86 -1.64 20.36
CA TRP A 384 -14.00 -1.51 19.18
C TRP A 384 -13.50 -2.87 18.72
N ASP A 385 -13.60 -3.12 17.41
CA ASP A 385 -13.06 -4.31 16.76
C ASP A 385 -11.78 -3.97 16.00
N VAL A 386 -10.91 -4.96 15.87
CA VAL A 386 -9.64 -4.87 15.15
C VAL A 386 -9.41 -6.07 14.24
N PHE A 387 -8.53 -5.90 13.26
CA PHE A 387 -7.99 -7.01 12.50
C PHE A 387 -7.09 -7.89 13.36
N SER A 388 -7.04 -9.18 13.02
CA SER A 388 -6.18 -10.16 13.65
C SER A 388 -5.63 -11.13 12.62
N VAL A 389 -4.31 -11.09 12.41
CA VAL A 389 -3.64 -11.95 11.42
C VAL A 389 -3.71 -13.43 11.82
N ASP A 390 -3.92 -13.75 13.09
CA ASP A 390 -3.97 -15.12 13.58
C ASP A 390 -5.25 -15.85 13.16
N VAL A 391 -6.40 -15.17 13.23
CA VAL A 391 -7.71 -15.75 12.91
C VAL A 391 -8.19 -15.42 11.49
N ASN A 392 -7.66 -14.36 10.88
CA ASN A 392 -8.08 -13.90 9.56
C ASN A 392 -7.22 -14.53 8.45
N GLN A 393 -7.70 -15.62 7.85
CA GLN A 393 -6.98 -16.35 6.81
C GLN A 393 -6.62 -15.46 5.59
N PRO A 394 -7.52 -14.59 5.08
CA PRO A 394 -7.14 -13.63 4.04
C PRO A 394 -5.93 -12.78 4.39
N LEU A 395 -5.85 -12.25 5.62
CA LEU A 395 -4.70 -11.47 6.07
C LEU A 395 -3.43 -12.33 6.16
N ARG A 396 -3.53 -13.51 6.78
CA ARG A 396 -2.40 -14.43 6.99
C ARG A 396 -1.77 -14.94 5.70
N LYS A 397 -2.59 -15.20 4.68
CA LYS A 397 -2.17 -15.75 3.38
C LYS A 397 -2.04 -14.70 2.28
N HIS A 398 -2.17 -13.42 2.62
CA HIS A 398 -2.07 -12.29 1.67
C HIS A 398 -3.04 -12.39 0.49
N SER A 399 -4.21 -13.03 0.65
CA SER A 399 -5.18 -13.19 -0.45
C SER A 399 -5.92 -11.90 -0.79
N TYR A 400 -5.80 -10.87 0.06
CA TYR A 400 -6.36 -9.53 -0.14
C TYR A 400 -5.59 -8.69 -1.16
N TRP A 401 -4.33 -9.06 -1.46
CA TRP A 401 -3.41 -8.28 -2.28
C TRP A 401 -4.03 -7.77 -3.58
N THR A 402 -4.70 -8.66 -4.31
CA THR A 402 -5.40 -8.39 -5.56
C THR A 402 -6.36 -7.20 -5.46
N LEU A 403 -7.24 -7.21 -4.46
CA LEU A 403 -8.27 -6.19 -4.30
C LEU A 403 -7.68 -4.86 -3.82
N VAL A 404 -6.67 -4.94 -2.96
CA VAL A 404 -5.96 -3.75 -2.46
C VAL A 404 -5.17 -3.08 -3.58
N SER A 405 -4.50 -3.86 -4.44
CA SER A 405 -3.83 -3.36 -5.64
C SER A 405 -4.80 -2.68 -6.62
N ASP A 406 -5.97 -3.28 -6.86
CA ASP A 406 -7.01 -2.69 -7.70
C ASP A 406 -7.56 -1.38 -7.11
N MET A 407 -7.76 -1.34 -5.79
CA MET A 407 -8.16 -0.11 -5.08
C MET A 407 -7.07 0.98 -5.18
N GLN A 408 -5.79 0.62 -5.06
CA GLN A 408 -4.66 1.54 -5.21
C GLN A 408 -4.58 2.10 -6.64
N ASN A 409 -4.79 1.26 -7.66
CA ASN A 409 -4.83 1.68 -9.06
C ASN A 409 -6.00 2.65 -9.31
N LEU A 410 -7.18 2.36 -8.74
CA LEU A 410 -8.34 3.22 -8.86
C LEU A 410 -8.11 4.59 -8.19
N LEU A 411 -7.65 4.59 -6.93
CA LEU A 411 -7.42 5.80 -6.14
C LEU A 411 -6.13 6.56 -6.53
N GLY A 412 -5.30 5.96 -7.39
CA GLY A 412 -4.14 6.62 -8.00
C GLY A 412 -4.52 7.66 -9.07
N HIS A 413 -5.76 7.61 -9.59
CA HIS A 413 -6.29 8.59 -10.53
C HIS A 413 -6.79 9.83 -9.79
N ALA A 414 -6.25 11.01 -10.13
CA ALA A 414 -6.50 12.22 -9.37
C ALA A 414 -7.98 12.64 -9.37
N THR A 415 -8.70 12.47 -10.49
CA THR A 415 -10.12 12.82 -10.58
C THR A 415 -10.98 11.89 -9.74
N ILE A 416 -10.66 10.59 -9.73
CA ILE A 416 -11.35 9.58 -8.93
C ILE A 416 -11.11 9.82 -7.44
N ALA A 417 -9.87 10.10 -7.02
CA ALA A 417 -9.54 10.42 -5.63
C ALA A 417 -10.33 11.63 -5.10
N LYS A 418 -10.47 12.69 -5.90
CA LYS A 418 -11.29 13.87 -5.56
C LYS A 418 -12.78 13.54 -5.44
N ARG A 419 -13.31 12.69 -6.34
CA ARG A 419 -14.70 12.19 -6.25
C ARG A 419 -14.90 11.31 -5.01
N PHE A 420 -13.92 10.48 -4.68
CA PHE A 420 -13.91 9.62 -3.50
C PHE A 420 -14.05 10.42 -2.20
N PHE A 421 -13.28 11.51 -2.01
CA PHE A 421 -13.43 12.35 -0.82
C PHE A 421 -14.81 13.01 -0.72
N ARG A 422 -15.43 13.34 -1.86
CA ARG A 422 -16.75 14.00 -1.91
C ARG A 422 -17.91 13.00 -1.84
N ASP A 423 -17.64 11.70 -1.84
CA ASP A 423 -18.64 10.65 -1.66
C ASP A 423 -18.56 10.08 -0.24
N PRO A 424 -19.50 10.46 0.65
CA PRO A 424 -19.48 10.02 2.04
C PRO A 424 -19.52 8.50 2.18
N THR A 425 -20.28 7.79 1.34
CA THR A 425 -20.44 6.33 1.48
C THR A 425 -19.13 5.61 1.22
N SER A 426 -18.42 5.97 0.16
CA SER A 426 -17.12 5.38 -0.17
C SER A 426 -16.05 5.75 0.86
N PHE A 427 -15.98 7.03 1.24
CA PHE A 427 -14.97 7.48 2.20
C PHE A 427 -15.21 6.89 3.59
N ASP A 428 -16.46 6.75 4.03
CA ASP A 428 -16.81 6.11 5.31
C ASP A 428 -16.49 4.62 5.32
N THR A 429 -16.73 3.95 4.19
CA THR A 429 -16.37 2.53 4.04
C THR A 429 -14.86 2.33 4.13
N TYR A 430 -14.08 3.17 3.43
CA TYR A 430 -12.62 3.15 3.51
C TYR A 430 -12.13 3.49 4.92
N ALA A 431 -12.63 4.58 5.52
CA ALA A 431 -12.19 5.02 6.84
C ALA A 431 -12.53 4.01 7.94
N GLY A 432 -13.70 3.36 7.85
CA GLY A 432 -14.08 2.25 8.71
C GLY A 432 -13.20 1.00 8.55
N MET A 433 -12.68 0.74 7.35
CA MET A 433 -11.68 -0.30 7.11
C MET A 433 -10.32 0.05 7.76
N ILE A 434 -9.89 1.31 7.68
CA ILE A 434 -8.66 1.78 8.34
C ILE A 434 -8.78 1.73 9.87
N ALA A 435 -9.96 2.07 10.41
CA ALA A 435 -10.25 2.05 11.84
C ALA A 435 -10.05 0.67 12.48
N LEU A 436 -10.23 -0.43 11.73
CA LEU A 436 -10.01 -1.80 12.21
C LEU A 436 -8.52 -2.14 12.39
N MET A 437 -7.60 -1.35 11.87
CA MET A 437 -6.17 -1.49 12.15
C MET A 437 -5.74 -0.68 13.39
N GLN A 438 -6.59 0.22 13.89
CA GLN A 438 -6.28 1.08 15.04
C GLN A 438 -6.20 0.26 16.33
N GLY A 439 -4.99 0.10 16.86
CA GLY A 439 -4.74 -0.62 18.10
C GLY A 439 -4.75 -2.14 17.97
N MET A 440 -4.52 -2.68 16.77
CA MET A 440 -4.31 -4.13 16.60
C MET A 440 -2.95 -4.58 17.18
N ASN A 441 -2.77 -5.88 17.41
CA ASN A 441 -1.55 -6.48 17.97
C ASN A 441 -1.03 -5.79 19.25
N VAL A 442 -1.91 -5.62 20.23
CA VAL A 442 -1.52 -5.08 21.54
C VAL A 442 -0.57 -6.05 22.23
N ASN A 443 0.60 -5.56 22.62
CA ASN A 443 1.58 -6.30 23.42
C ASN A 443 1.41 -5.91 24.88
N PHE A 444 1.41 -6.89 25.78
CA PHE A 444 1.40 -6.68 27.24
C PHE A 444 2.76 -7.10 27.83
N ARG A 445 3.39 -6.23 28.62
CA ARG A 445 4.74 -6.46 29.16
C ARG A 445 4.70 -7.51 30.26
N VAL A 446 5.47 -8.59 30.11
CA VAL A 446 5.56 -9.64 31.13
C VAL A 446 6.62 -9.25 32.17
N VAL A 447 6.17 -8.92 33.39
CA VAL A 447 7.06 -8.46 34.48
C VAL A 447 7.54 -9.62 35.38
N SER A 448 6.71 -10.65 35.55
CA SER A 448 6.99 -11.84 36.37
C SER A 448 6.59 -13.14 35.64
N GLY A 449 7.17 -14.29 36.01
CA GLY A 449 6.94 -15.60 35.36
C GLY A 449 8.07 -16.08 34.45
N ASP A 450 7.84 -17.15 33.70
CA ASP A 450 8.83 -17.74 32.79
C ASP A 450 9.02 -16.90 31.51
N HIS A 451 10.21 -17.00 30.91
CA HIS A 451 10.53 -16.35 29.64
C HIS A 451 9.81 -17.08 28.49
N VAL A 452 9.21 -16.32 27.57
CA VAL A 452 8.64 -16.88 26.33
C VAL A 452 9.78 -17.20 25.37
N GLU A 453 10.20 -18.48 25.31
CA GLU A 453 11.35 -18.94 24.51
C GLU A 453 11.10 -18.93 22.98
N TYR A 454 9.84 -19.08 22.54
CA TYR A 454 9.49 -19.19 21.13
C TYR A 454 8.37 -18.22 20.75
N ASP A 455 8.71 -17.19 20.01
CA ASP A 455 7.76 -16.32 19.33
C ASP A 455 8.11 -16.22 17.84
N THR A 456 7.13 -16.47 16.98
CA THR A 456 7.31 -16.38 15.52
C THR A 456 7.21 -14.93 15.09
N ALA A 457 8.27 -14.38 14.48
CA ALA A 457 8.29 -12.98 14.02
C ALA A 457 7.33 -12.68 12.85
N GLN A 458 6.81 -13.71 12.19
CA GLN A 458 6.06 -13.60 10.93
C GLN A 458 4.74 -12.82 11.03
N PRO A 459 3.86 -13.03 12.04
CA PRO A 459 2.58 -12.31 12.13
C PRO A 459 2.78 -10.80 12.26
N TYR A 460 3.76 -10.35 13.05
CA TYR A 460 4.05 -8.92 13.20
C TYR A 460 4.51 -8.29 11.88
N GLN A 461 5.41 -8.94 11.15
CA GLN A 461 5.85 -8.44 9.84
C GLN A 461 4.66 -8.28 8.88
N LEU A 462 3.77 -9.28 8.84
CA LEU A 462 2.56 -9.24 8.02
C LEU A 462 1.63 -8.08 8.42
N SER A 463 1.52 -7.76 9.71
CA SER A 463 0.69 -6.65 10.18
C SER A 463 1.27 -5.27 9.83
N PHE A 464 2.59 -5.09 9.87
CA PHE A 464 3.22 -3.86 9.36
C PHE A 464 3.01 -3.72 7.85
N HIS A 465 3.18 -4.81 7.10
CA HIS A 465 2.93 -4.82 5.67
C HIS A 465 1.46 -4.51 5.34
N LEU A 466 0.52 -5.07 6.11
CA LEU A 466 -0.92 -4.81 5.97
C LEU A 466 -1.25 -3.33 6.14
N GLU A 467 -0.81 -2.69 7.22
CA GLU A 467 -1.07 -1.26 7.45
C GLU A 467 -0.41 -0.40 6.37
N TRP A 468 0.80 -0.74 5.95
CA TRP A 468 1.48 -0.04 4.88
C TRP A 468 0.71 -0.13 3.54
N GLU A 469 0.32 -1.33 3.15
CA GLU A 469 -0.29 -1.60 1.85
C GLU A 469 -1.75 -1.12 1.77
N VAL A 470 -2.54 -1.37 2.81
CA VAL A 470 -3.98 -1.03 2.85
C VAL A 470 -4.19 0.43 3.20
N ALA A 471 -3.46 0.97 4.18
CA ALA A 471 -3.64 2.33 4.67
C ALA A 471 -2.69 3.31 3.98
N ALA A 472 -1.38 3.13 4.15
CA ALA A 472 -0.42 4.18 3.82
C ALA A 472 -0.33 4.50 2.33
N LEU A 473 -0.27 3.49 1.46
CA LEU A 473 -0.19 3.71 0.01
C LEU A 473 -1.43 4.47 -0.53
N ASN A 474 -2.62 4.08 -0.10
CA ASN A 474 -3.87 4.75 -0.51
C ASN A 474 -3.97 6.17 0.07
N MET A 475 -3.54 6.37 1.32
CA MET A 475 -3.44 7.68 1.95
C MET A 475 -2.53 8.63 1.14
N PHE A 476 -1.31 8.21 0.79
CA PHE A 476 -0.41 9.05 0.00
C PHE A 476 -0.93 9.29 -1.42
N ASN A 477 -1.46 8.27 -2.09
CA ASN A 477 -2.01 8.41 -3.44
C ASN A 477 -3.16 9.42 -3.49
N THR A 478 -4.10 9.34 -2.54
CA THR A 478 -5.26 10.23 -2.49
C THR A 478 -4.90 11.65 -2.05
N LEU A 479 -3.96 11.82 -1.10
CA LEU A 479 -3.45 13.15 -0.74
C LEU A 479 -2.76 13.80 -1.93
N ASN A 480 -1.86 13.09 -2.62
CA ASN A 480 -1.13 13.57 -3.80
C ASN A 480 -2.04 14.04 -4.96
N ALA A 481 -3.31 13.65 -4.97
CA ALA A 481 -4.29 14.13 -5.93
C ALA A 481 -4.78 15.56 -5.66
N LEU A 482 -4.61 16.07 -4.44
CA LEU A 482 -5.12 17.37 -3.98
C LEU A 482 -4.07 18.47 -4.18
N ASN A 483 -4.38 19.51 -4.94
CA ASN A 483 -3.48 20.66 -5.14
C ASN A 483 -4.00 21.90 -4.43
N ASP A 484 -5.25 22.25 -4.68
CA ASP A 484 -5.94 23.43 -4.18
C ASP A 484 -7.36 23.13 -3.69
N GLU A 485 -7.76 21.85 -3.65
CA GLU A 485 -9.05 21.38 -3.17
C GLU A 485 -9.17 21.44 -1.62
N VAL A 486 -9.29 22.66 -1.09
CA VAL A 486 -9.47 22.93 0.34
C VAL A 486 -10.68 22.20 0.91
N ASP A 487 -11.77 22.08 0.13
CA ASP A 487 -13.00 21.36 0.54
C ASP A 487 -12.74 19.88 0.82
N CYS A 488 -12.02 19.19 -0.08
CA CYS A 488 -11.61 17.79 0.12
C CYS A 488 -10.75 17.66 1.38
N MET A 489 -9.82 18.59 1.59
CA MET A 489 -8.93 18.54 2.74
C MET A 489 -9.65 18.80 4.07
N GLN A 490 -10.68 19.65 4.07
CA GLN A 490 -11.57 19.78 5.22
C GLN A 490 -12.36 18.50 5.50
N ILE A 491 -12.90 17.83 4.47
CA ILE A 491 -13.60 16.55 4.62
C ILE A 491 -12.65 15.50 5.22
N TYR A 492 -11.42 15.43 4.72
CA TYR A 492 -10.37 14.54 5.21
C TYR A 492 -10.15 14.72 6.72
N PHE A 493 -9.79 15.93 7.18
CA PHE A 493 -9.50 16.15 8.59
C PHE A 493 -10.71 15.95 9.49
N ARG A 494 -11.91 16.36 9.07
CA ARG A 494 -13.14 16.12 9.86
C ARG A 494 -13.40 14.64 10.05
N LYS A 495 -13.21 13.82 9.00
CA LYS A 495 -13.41 12.37 9.08
C LYS A 495 -12.43 11.71 10.05
N TRP A 496 -11.13 11.96 9.89
CA TRP A 496 -10.12 11.35 10.75
C TRP A 496 -10.18 11.85 12.18
N LYS A 497 -10.46 13.15 12.40
CA LYS A 497 -10.71 13.70 13.74
C LYS A 497 -11.92 13.03 14.40
N SER A 498 -13.03 12.88 13.69
CA SER A 498 -14.25 12.24 14.20
C SER A 498 -13.99 10.79 14.61
N LEU A 499 -13.38 9.98 13.73
CA LEU A 499 -13.05 8.58 14.04
C LEU A 499 -12.04 8.47 15.18
N MET A 500 -11.07 9.38 15.25
CA MET A 500 -10.13 9.46 16.36
C MET A 500 -10.87 9.75 17.67
N GLN A 501 -11.82 10.70 17.70
CA GLN A 501 -12.61 11.00 18.88
C GLN A 501 -13.50 9.82 19.33
N GLU A 502 -14.10 9.09 18.38
CA GLU A 502 -14.81 7.85 18.68
C GLU A 502 -13.89 6.80 19.31
N TRP A 503 -12.69 6.61 18.73
CA TRP A 503 -11.70 5.67 19.26
C TRP A 503 -11.18 6.09 20.65
N LEU A 504 -10.85 7.37 20.85
CA LEU A 504 -10.45 7.90 22.16
C LEU A 504 -11.54 7.68 23.22
N SER A 505 -12.80 7.80 22.83
CA SER A 505 -13.95 7.51 23.68
C SER A 505 -14.08 6.01 23.97
N SER A 506 -13.82 5.14 22.99
CA SER A 506 -13.90 3.68 23.13
C SER A 506 -12.85 3.14 24.11
N ILE A 507 -11.66 3.74 24.15
CA ILE A 507 -10.60 3.45 25.14
C ILE A 507 -10.73 4.26 26.44
N LYS A 508 -11.81 5.04 26.59
CA LYS A 508 -12.14 5.84 27.79
C LYS A 508 -11.04 6.84 28.19
N MET A 509 -10.39 7.45 27.19
CA MET A 509 -9.32 8.43 27.44
C MET A 509 -9.87 9.76 27.99
N ARG A 510 -9.31 10.21 29.11
CA ARG A 510 -9.73 11.39 29.87
C ARG A 510 -8.89 12.61 29.51
N ASP A 511 -9.43 13.80 29.78
CA ASP A 511 -8.72 15.07 29.57
C ASP A 511 -7.53 15.27 30.52
N ILE A 512 -7.53 14.56 31.65
CA ILE A 512 -6.48 14.63 32.68
C ILE A 512 -5.31 13.68 32.42
N ASP A 513 -5.42 12.78 31.43
CA ASP A 513 -4.38 11.80 31.15
C ASP A 513 -3.14 12.52 30.59
N MET A 514 -1.99 12.37 31.26
CA MET A 514 -0.76 13.10 30.96
C MET A 514 0.39 12.19 30.50
N CYS A 515 0.30 10.88 30.75
CA CYS A 515 1.36 9.94 30.43
C CYS A 515 0.82 8.67 29.75
N THR A 516 1.72 7.96 29.08
CA THR A 516 1.36 6.75 28.33
C THR A 516 1.25 5.52 29.24
N PRO A 517 0.36 4.54 28.94
CA PRO A 517 0.26 3.28 29.68
C PRO A 517 1.58 2.49 29.74
N PRO A 518 2.12 2.17 30.94
CA PRO A 518 3.47 1.61 31.06
C PRO A 518 3.61 0.16 30.58
N PHE A 519 2.56 -0.67 30.68
CA PHE A 519 2.69 -2.12 30.45
C PHE A 519 2.05 -2.61 29.15
N CYS A 520 1.53 -1.73 28.29
CA CYS A 520 0.99 -2.14 27.01
C CYS A 520 1.38 -1.20 25.86
N VAL A 521 1.45 -1.74 24.66
CA VAL A 521 1.72 -0.96 23.44
C VAL A 521 1.12 -1.63 22.21
N SER A 522 0.62 -0.82 21.28
CA SER A 522 0.39 -1.21 19.89
C SER A 522 1.22 -0.30 19.01
N TYR A 523 1.86 -0.87 17.98
CA TYR A 523 2.57 -0.12 16.95
C TYR A 523 1.65 0.35 15.81
N HIS A 524 0.38 -0.09 15.81
CA HIS A 524 -0.58 0.15 14.74
C HIS A 524 -1.54 1.27 15.13
N ILE A 525 -1.23 2.48 14.66
CA ILE A 525 -2.01 3.70 14.93
C ILE A 525 -2.35 4.46 13.64
N PRO A 526 -2.94 3.82 12.62
CA PRO A 526 -3.14 4.41 11.31
C PRO A 526 -4.04 5.65 11.33
N LEU A 527 -4.98 5.79 12.28
CA LEU A 527 -5.78 7.01 12.38
C LEU A 527 -4.91 8.22 12.73
N HIS A 528 -3.92 8.05 13.62
CA HIS A 528 -2.93 9.08 13.93
C HIS A 528 -2.10 9.42 12.70
N ARG A 529 -1.68 8.40 11.94
CA ARG A 529 -0.84 8.56 10.75
C ARG A 529 -1.56 9.21 9.57
N HIS A 530 -2.87 9.01 9.44
CA HIS A 530 -3.67 9.78 8.47
C HIS A 530 -3.73 11.27 8.84
N ILE A 531 -3.96 11.59 10.12
CA ILE A 531 -3.89 12.99 10.58
C ILE A 531 -2.49 13.56 10.33
N ALA A 532 -1.44 12.80 10.65
CA ALA A 532 -0.05 13.20 10.46
C ALA A 532 0.30 13.48 8.99
N ALA A 533 -0.06 12.56 8.08
CA ALA A 533 0.19 12.71 6.66
C ALA A 533 -0.56 13.91 6.09
N GLY A 534 -1.82 14.12 6.48
CA GLY A 534 -2.56 15.33 6.12
C GLY A 534 -1.87 16.61 6.61
N VAL A 535 -1.36 16.60 7.85
CA VAL A 535 -0.59 17.74 8.41
C VAL A 535 0.65 18.03 7.58
N VAL A 536 1.48 17.02 7.32
CA VAL A 536 2.70 17.16 6.50
C VAL A 536 2.35 17.70 5.12
N TYR A 537 1.31 17.14 4.49
CA TYR A 537 0.88 17.55 3.16
C TYR A 537 0.41 19.02 3.09
N CYS A 538 -0.35 19.48 4.09
CA CYS A 538 -0.76 20.88 4.20
C CYS A 538 0.43 21.82 4.50
N ILE A 539 1.44 21.37 5.25
CA ILE A 539 2.67 22.13 5.48
C ILE A 539 3.45 22.32 4.16
N GLU A 540 3.54 21.27 3.35
CA GLU A 540 4.20 21.30 2.03
C GLU A 540 3.42 22.15 1.01
N ARG A 541 2.10 22.34 1.19
CA ARG A 541 1.21 23.04 0.25
C ARG A 541 0.43 24.19 0.89
N CYS A 542 0.96 25.40 0.74
CA CYS A 542 0.37 26.62 1.31
C CYS A 542 -1.13 26.81 1.01
N ALA A 543 -1.62 26.40 -0.17
CA ALA A 543 -3.02 26.53 -0.56
C ALA A 543 -3.99 25.72 0.33
N LEU A 544 -3.49 24.67 1.00
CA LEU A 544 -4.30 23.73 1.79
C LEU A 544 -4.13 23.92 3.30
N GLN A 545 -3.56 25.04 3.76
CA GLN A 545 -3.23 25.24 5.18
C GLN A 545 -4.42 25.58 6.08
N SER A 546 -5.46 26.27 5.56
CA SER A 546 -6.57 26.74 6.40
C SER A 546 -7.32 25.65 7.21
N PRO A 547 -7.55 24.43 6.69
CA PRO A 547 -8.20 23.37 7.47
C PRO A 547 -7.43 22.95 8.73
N LEU A 548 -6.09 23.12 8.76
CA LEU A 548 -5.28 22.81 9.94
C LEU A 548 -5.64 23.73 11.11
N GLU A 549 -5.73 25.04 10.82
CA GLU A 549 -6.05 26.06 11.82
C GLU A 549 -7.46 25.86 12.37
N ASP A 550 -8.43 25.67 11.47
CA ASP A 550 -9.84 25.60 11.82
C ASP A 550 -10.20 24.31 12.58
N ILE A 551 -9.62 23.17 12.21
CA ILE A 551 -10.06 21.84 12.69
C ILE A 551 -9.15 21.28 13.78
N LEU A 552 -7.84 21.40 13.64
CA LEU A 552 -6.86 20.75 14.54
C LEU A 552 -6.30 21.72 15.58
N MET A 553 -5.74 22.85 15.16
CA MET A 553 -5.04 23.79 16.05
C MET A 553 -6.00 24.49 17.03
N SER A 554 -7.29 24.57 16.69
CA SER A 554 -8.36 25.12 17.54
C SER A 554 -8.71 24.23 18.74
N ASP A 555 -8.29 22.97 18.74
CA ASP A 555 -8.66 21.96 19.75
C ASP A 555 -7.41 21.39 20.44
N GLU A 556 -6.82 22.21 21.32
CA GLU A 556 -5.58 21.83 22.02
C GLU A 556 -5.75 20.54 22.84
N MET A 557 -6.93 20.31 23.45
CA MET A 557 -7.18 19.12 24.25
C MET A 557 -7.15 17.85 23.40
N PHE A 558 -7.74 17.89 22.20
CA PHE A 558 -7.63 16.80 21.24
C PHE A 558 -6.16 16.50 20.89
N LEU A 559 -5.36 17.54 20.59
CA LEU A 559 -3.94 17.40 20.28
C LEU A 559 -3.16 16.73 21.43
N ARG A 560 -3.41 17.16 22.67
CA ARG A 560 -2.81 16.57 23.88
C ARG A 560 -3.12 15.08 23.99
N LYS A 561 -4.37 14.67 23.78
CA LYS A 561 -4.78 13.26 23.85
C LYS A 561 -4.10 12.40 22.78
N ILE A 562 -4.11 12.85 21.53
CA ILE A 562 -3.57 12.03 20.44
C ILE A 562 -2.05 11.89 20.52
N ALA A 563 -1.33 12.84 21.15
CA ALA A 563 0.13 12.78 21.33
C ALA A 563 0.61 11.54 22.13
N LEU A 564 -0.19 11.04 23.07
CA LEU A 564 0.24 9.97 23.97
C LEU A 564 0.48 8.63 23.25
N HIS A 565 -0.11 8.41 22.06
CA HIS A 565 -0.01 7.14 21.35
C HIS A 565 1.29 6.98 20.55
N PRO A 566 1.68 7.93 19.66
CA PRO A 566 3.03 7.91 19.08
C PRO A 566 4.11 8.07 20.15
N LEU A 567 3.86 8.82 21.23
CA LEU A 567 4.78 8.89 22.38
C LEU A 567 4.99 7.51 23.01
N ARG A 568 3.93 6.71 23.17
CA ARG A 568 4.03 5.36 23.75
C ARG A 568 4.94 4.45 22.95
N ILE A 569 4.89 4.56 21.62
CA ILE A 569 5.78 3.82 20.71
C ILE A 569 7.24 4.25 20.95
N GLN A 570 7.52 5.54 21.08
CA GLN A 570 8.88 6.04 21.36
C GLN A 570 9.40 5.57 22.72
N VAL A 571 8.55 5.55 23.75
CA VAL A 571 8.87 4.95 25.06
C VAL A 571 9.16 3.46 24.92
N CYS A 572 8.35 2.71 24.17
CA CYS A 572 8.56 1.27 23.97
C CYS A 572 9.91 0.95 23.30
N ARG A 573 10.37 1.80 22.37
CA ARG A 573 11.71 1.66 21.77
C ARG A 573 12.82 1.82 22.81
N ALA A 574 12.68 2.77 23.73
CA ALA A 574 13.62 2.96 24.83
C ALA A 574 13.56 1.79 25.83
N GLU A 575 12.37 1.35 26.23
CA GLU A 575 12.17 0.17 27.09
C GLU A 575 12.74 -1.11 26.48
N THR A 576 12.62 -1.27 25.15
CA THR A 576 13.19 -2.41 24.41
C THR A 576 14.71 -2.35 24.42
N SER A 577 15.29 -1.15 24.25
CA SER A 577 16.74 -0.93 24.33
C SER A 577 17.27 -1.19 25.73
N ALA A 578 16.48 -0.85 26.76
CA ALA A 578 16.75 -1.15 28.16
C ALA A 578 16.60 -2.65 28.53
N GLY A 579 16.04 -3.48 27.63
CA GLY A 579 15.75 -4.89 27.90
C GLY A 579 14.54 -5.13 28.80
N MET A 580 13.67 -4.14 29.02
CA MET A 580 12.48 -4.26 29.87
C MET A 580 11.42 -5.22 29.31
N TRP A 581 11.50 -5.52 28.01
CA TRP A 581 10.61 -6.45 27.30
C TRP A 581 11.24 -7.83 27.07
N ALA A 582 12.41 -8.12 27.65
CA ALA A 582 13.15 -9.36 27.37
C ALA A 582 12.35 -10.64 27.68
N ARG A 583 11.40 -10.60 28.63
CA ARG A 583 10.54 -11.76 28.97
C ARG A 583 9.49 -12.06 27.90
N ASN A 584 9.11 -11.08 27.08
CA ASN A 584 8.18 -11.21 25.96
C ASN A 584 8.79 -11.88 24.71
N GLY A 585 9.99 -12.46 24.83
CA GLY A 585 10.75 -12.96 23.67
C GLY A 585 11.21 -11.81 22.77
N ASN A 586 11.19 -12.04 21.45
CA ASN A 586 11.65 -11.07 20.46
C ASN A 586 10.54 -10.16 19.91
N ALA A 587 9.28 -10.32 20.33
CA ALA A 587 8.11 -9.61 19.80
C ALA A 587 8.30 -8.09 19.72
N ALA A 588 8.56 -7.45 20.86
CA ALA A 588 8.69 -6.00 20.99
C ALA A 588 9.91 -5.48 20.22
N ARG A 589 11.02 -6.24 20.24
CA ARG A 589 12.25 -5.90 19.50
C ARG A 589 12.04 -5.96 18.00
N ASN A 590 11.37 -6.99 17.49
CA ASN A 590 11.08 -7.15 16.07
C ASN A 590 10.12 -6.06 15.58
N GLN A 591 9.08 -5.71 16.36
CA GLN A 591 8.17 -4.62 16.01
C GLN A 591 8.87 -3.25 16.01
N SER A 592 9.75 -2.98 16.98
CA SER A 592 10.60 -1.78 17.00
C SER A 592 11.51 -1.71 15.76
N PHE A 593 12.05 -2.85 15.31
CA PHE A 593 12.83 -2.95 14.08
C PHE A 593 11.99 -2.65 12.85
N TYR A 594 10.82 -3.30 12.68
CA TYR A 594 9.94 -3.06 11.54
C TYR A 594 9.44 -1.61 11.49
N TYR A 595 9.13 -1.01 12.63
CA TYR A 595 8.71 0.39 12.73
C TYR A 595 9.71 1.39 12.14
N ALA A 596 11.01 1.13 12.32
CA ALA A 596 12.09 1.99 11.81
C ALA A 596 12.66 1.52 10.46
N GLN A 597 12.21 0.38 9.93
CA GLN A 597 12.72 -0.17 8.68
C GLN A 597 12.34 0.73 7.49
N THR A 598 13.26 0.90 6.54
CA THR A 598 13.12 1.78 5.35
C THR A 598 11.80 1.61 4.61
N ASN A 599 11.29 0.38 4.46
CA ASN A 599 10.05 0.12 3.71
C ASN A 599 8.81 0.75 4.37
N TYR A 600 8.88 1.01 5.68
CA TYR A 600 7.74 1.46 6.49
C TYR A 600 7.97 2.84 7.10
N ASN A 601 9.22 3.27 7.32
CA ASN A 601 9.52 4.45 8.14
C ASN A 601 8.78 5.73 7.70
N THR A 602 8.59 5.99 6.41
CA THR A 602 7.85 7.15 5.89
C THR A 602 6.39 7.17 6.34
N ALA A 603 5.74 6.01 6.36
CA ALA A 603 4.36 5.85 6.76
C ALA A 603 4.19 5.71 8.29
N PHE A 604 5.25 5.32 9.00
CA PHE A 604 5.22 5.01 10.43
C PHE A 604 6.03 6.05 11.20
N LEU A 605 7.34 5.82 11.39
CA LEU A 605 8.23 6.67 12.18
C LEU A 605 8.16 8.16 11.80
N ASP A 606 8.27 8.49 10.51
CA ASP A 606 8.28 9.87 10.03
C ASP A 606 6.91 10.54 10.28
N CYS A 607 5.80 9.83 10.06
CA CYS A 607 4.46 10.31 10.37
C CYS A 607 4.27 10.55 11.88
N ASP A 608 4.69 9.60 12.73
CA ASP A 608 4.56 9.71 14.18
C ASP A 608 5.39 10.88 14.74
N ILE A 609 6.62 11.06 14.25
CA ILE A 609 7.48 12.18 14.62
C ILE A 609 6.90 13.49 14.09
N ALA A 610 6.43 13.55 12.84
CA ALA A 610 5.77 14.75 12.31
C ALA A 610 4.54 15.15 13.14
N LEU A 611 3.72 14.18 13.56
CA LEU A 611 2.55 14.45 14.41
C LEU A 611 2.98 15.00 15.78
N LEU A 612 3.94 14.36 16.44
CA LEU A 612 4.46 14.83 17.72
C LEU A 612 5.04 16.25 17.61
N ARG A 613 5.75 16.56 16.53
CA ARG A 613 6.27 17.91 16.28
C ARG A 613 5.15 18.94 16.07
N PHE A 614 4.12 18.57 15.31
CA PHE A 614 2.97 19.44 15.07
C PHE A 614 2.28 19.77 16.40
N ILE A 615 2.06 18.75 17.23
CA ILE A 615 1.43 18.90 18.54
C ILE A 615 2.31 19.75 19.45
N ALA A 616 3.61 19.45 19.57
CA ALA A 616 4.54 20.21 20.39
C ALA A 616 4.61 21.71 20.02
N SER A 617 4.37 22.04 18.75
CA SER A 617 4.32 23.43 18.27
C SER A 617 3.02 24.16 18.67
N ASN A 618 1.95 23.41 18.95
CA ASN A 618 0.59 23.92 19.15
C ASN A 618 0.03 23.76 20.56
N VAL A 619 0.70 23.02 21.44
CA VAL A 619 0.34 22.87 22.85
C VAL A 619 1.31 23.62 23.77
N CYS A 620 0.96 23.75 25.05
CA CYS A 620 1.89 24.30 26.05
C CYS A 620 3.20 23.47 26.11
N PRO A 621 4.38 24.09 25.92
CA PRO A 621 5.67 23.38 25.90
C PRO A 621 5.97 22.69 27.24
N GLU A 622 5.55 23.30 28.35
CA GLU A 622 5.72 22.71 29.68
C GLU A 622 4.88 21.45 29.87
N TRP A 623 3.62 21.49 29.41
CA TRP A 623 2.78 20.29 29.43
C TRP A 623 3.38 19.18 28.58
N PHE A 624 3.87 19.50 27.38
CA PHE A 624 4.44 18.50 26.47
C PHE A 624 5.72 17.86 27.03
N LEU A 625 6.61 18.65 27.63
CA LEU A 625 7.80 18.12 28.30
C LEU A 625 7.46 17.30 29.53
N ASN A 626 6.45 17.70 30.32
CA ASN A 626 5.98 16.89 31.44
C ASN A 626 5.39 15.56 30.96
N ALA A 627 4.66 15.55 29.84
CA ALA A 627 4.15 14.32 29.25
C ALA A 627 5.29 13.39 28.79
N ILE A 628 6.36 13.93 28.17
CA ILE A 628 7.57 13.17 27.85
C ILE A 628 8.21 12.63 29.13
N ALA A 629 8.46 13.49 30.12
CA ALA A 629 9.14 13.13 31.35
C ALA A 629 8.42 12.01 32.10
N SER A 630 7.11 12.13 32.32
CA SER A 630 6.31 11.10 32.97
C SER A 630 6.20 9.82 32.16
N SER A 631 6.15 9.89 30.82
CA SER A 631 6.02 8.69 29.99
C SER A 631 7.32 7.90 29.86
N PHE A 632 8.47 8.56 29.93
CA PHE A 632 9.80 7.93 30.00
C PHE A 632 10.25 7.61 31.43
N TYR A 633 9.39 7.85 32.43
CA TYR A 633 9.67 7.62 33.85
C TYR A 633 10.90 8.40 34.34
N LEU A 634 11.13 9.61 33.82
CA LEU A 634 12.28 10.42 34.18
C LEU A 634 12.23 10.85 35.65
N ASP A 635 11.05 10.95 36.24
CA ASP A 635 10.82 11.16 37.66
C ASP A 635 11.26 9.99 38.53
N GLU A 636 11.21 8.75 38.02
CA GLU A 636 11.77 7.58 38.70
C GLU A 636 13.28 7.41 38.45
N CYS A 637 13.78 7.93 37.32
CA CYS A 637 15.19 7.84 36.90
C CYS A 637 16.07 8.92 37.54
N LEU A 638 15.57 10.15 37.60
CA LEU A 638 16.23 11.33 38.15
C LEU A 638 15.69 11.49 39.58
N SER A 639 16.57 11.50 40.59
CA SER A 639 16.18 11.53 42.01
C SER A 639 15.63 12.89 42.47
N TYR A 640 14.76 13.53 41.67
CA TYR A 640 14.17 14.83 41.95
C TYR A 640 12.75 14.71 42.52
N GLY A 641 12.36 15.72 43.30
CA GLY A 641 11.18 15.73 44.16
C GLY A 641 9.92 15.11 43.56
N SER A 642 9.37 14.14 44.30
CA SER A 642 8.11 13.47 44.03
C SER A 642 7.02 14.49 43.67
N ASN A 643 6.45 14.40 42.47
CA ASN A 643 5.23 15.16 42.15
C ASN A 643 4.09 14.57 43.01
N PRO A 644 3.56 15.30 44.02
CA PRO A 644 2.64 14.71 44.99
C PRO A 644 1.32 14.22 44.36
N LEU A 645 1.01 14.66 43.14
CA LEU A 645 -0.19 14.31 42.39
C LEU A 645 -0.13 12.94 41.70
N LEU A 646 1.05 12.33 41.53
CA LEU A 646 1.23 11.04 40.84
C LEU A 646 1.53 9.87 41.79
N THR A 647 2.01 10.16 43.00
CA THR A 647 2.57 9.17 43.94
C THR A 647 1.56 8.32 44.70
N GLU A 648 0.27 8.68 44.76
CA GLU A 648 -0.67 7.94 45.61
C GLU A 648 -1.23 6.63 45.00
N PHE A 649 -1.10 6.41 43.69
CA PHE A 649 -1.79 5.29 43.02
C PHE A 649 -1.03 4.53 41.93
N THR A 650 0.22 4.88 41.60
CA THR A 650 0.97 4.20 40.52
C THR A 650 2.13 3.35 41.05
N PRO A 651 2.24 2.06 40.63
CA PRO A 651 3.35 1.21 41.03
C PRO A 651 4.65 1.67 40.36
N LYS A 652 5.77 1.62 41.10
CA LYS A 652 7.11 1.94 40.58
C LYS A 652 7.45 1.07 39.37
N VAL A 653 7.69 1.69 38.21
CA VAL A 653 7.93 0.99 36.94
C VAL A 653 9.41 0.66 36.74
N VAL A 654 10.30 1.57 37.11
CA VAL A 654 11.75 1.45 36.99
C VAL A 654 12.30 0.74 38.21
N THR A 655 12.49 -0.57 38.09
CA THR A 655 12.94 -1.42 39.21
C THR A 655 14.42 -1.75 39.19
N ARG A 656 15.13 -1.42 38.10
CA ARG A 656 16.54 -1.75 37.91
C ARG A 656 17.36 -0.56 37.43
N LYS A 657 18.58 -0.43 37.95
CA LYS A 657 19.48 0.68 37.63
C LYS A 657 19.98 0.61 36.19
N GLU A 658 20.18 -0.60 35.64
CA GLU A 658 20.65 -0.77 34.26
C GLU A 658 19.68 -0.25 33.19
N TRP A 659 18.43 0.06 33.54
CA TRP A 659 17.44 0.61 32.61
C TRP A 659 17.53 2.12 32.44
N VAL A 660 18.10 2.82 33.42
CA VAL A 660 18.08 4.28 33.54
C VAL A 660 18.71 4.96 32.32
N ASP A 661 19.91 4.55 31.92
CA ASP A 661 20.62 5.12 30.76
C ASP A 661 19.79 5.07 29.48
N SER A 662 19.16 3.92 29.19
CA SER A 662 18.37 3.74 27.98
C SER A 662 17.08 4.56 27.97
N LEU A 663 16.47 4.79 29.15
CA LEU A 663 15.26 5.60 29.28
C LEU A 663 15.57 7.11 29.10
N ILE A 664 16.64 7.58 29.75
CA ILE A 664 17.13 8.97 29.60
C ILE A 664 17.57 9.22 28.15
N ASP A 665 18.39 8.33 27.59
CA ASP A 665 18.84 8.41 26.20
C ASP A 665 17.66 8.40 25.20
N GLY A 666 16.64 7.57 25.46
CA GLY A 666 15.42 7.53 24.67
C GLY A 666 14.62 8.84 24.68
N ALA A 667 14.51 9.49 25.86
CA ALA A 667 13.83 10.77 26.00
C ALA A 667 14.59 11.90 25.30
N LEU A 668 15.92 11.96 25.49
CA LEU A 668 16.79 12.95 24.83
C LEU A 668 16.79 12.76 23.31
N ARG A 669 16.83 11.50 22.83
CA ARG A 669 16.69 11.17 21.40
C ARG A 669 15.41 11.77 20.83
N LEU A 670 14.27 11.57 21.50
CA LEU A 670 13.00 12.12 21.02
C LEU A 670 13.05 13.65 20.96
N ILE A 671 13.52 14.33 22.02
CA ILE A 671 13.65 15.80 22.03
C ILE A 671 14.54 16.28 20.88
N LEU A 672 15.66 15.61 20.61
CA LEU A 672 16.55 15.90 19.49
C LEU A 672 15.85 15.71 18.14
N GLU A 673 15.15 14.60 17.92
CA GLU A 673 14.40 14.34 16.68
C GLU A 673 13.31 15.38 16.45
N LEU A 674 12.67 15.87 17.52
CA LEU A 674 11.62 16.89 17.47
C LEU A 674 12.17 18.29 17.16
N VAL A 675 13.34 18.66 17.68
CA VAL A 675 13.91 20.01 17.54
C VAL A 675 14.83 20.13 16.32
N VAL A 676 15.66 19.12 16.06
CA VAL A 676 16.81 19.23 15.15
C VAL A 676 16.46 18.92 13.71
N ILE A 677 15.66 17.89 13.49
CA ILE A 677 15.21 17.54 12.14
C ILE A 677 14.34 18.69 11.63
N PRO A 678 14.39 19.13 10.37
CA PRO A 678 13.53 20.21 9.89
C PRO A 678 12.22 19.67 9.28
N TRP A 679 11.19 20.53 9.20
CA TRP A 679 9.89 20.24 8.56
C TRP A 679 9.93 20.12 7.02
N ASN A 680 11.09 20.38 6.39
CA ASN A 680 11.28 20.42 4.93
C ASN A 680 10.28 21.34 4.17
N ILE A 681 9.89 22.46 4.77
CA ILE A 681 9.01 23.46 4.15
C ILE A 681 9.72 24.11 2.96
N GLY A 682 9.15 24.00 1.75
CA GLY A 682 9.72 24.58 0.53
C GLY A 682 11.06 23.97 0.08
N GLY A 683 11.39 22.76 0.57
CA GLY A 683 12.55 22.01 0.12
C GLY A 683 12.37 21.45 -1.29
N SER A 684 13.46 21.38 -2.06
CA SER A 684 13.50 20.57 -3.29
C SER A 684 13.61 19.11 -2.89
N GLU A 685 12.83 18.20 -3.51
CA GLU A 685 12.87 16.73 -3.31
C GLU A 685 14.32 16.18 -3.32
N VAL A 686 15.20 16.84 -4.09
CA VAL A 686 16.65 16.63 -4.15
C VAL A 686 17.36 16.70 -2.79
N LYS A 687 17.01 17.66 -1.92
CA LYS A 687 17.66 17.84 -0.60
C LYS A 687 17.26 16.74 0.38
N ASP A 688 16.03 16.25 0.29
CA ASP A 688 15.55 15.17 1.13
C ASP A 688 16.24 13.86 0.73
N MET A 689 16.32 13.62 -0.57
CA MET A 689 17.08 12.49 -1.14
C MET A 689 18.56 12.53 -0.75
N GLU A 690 19.21 13.70 -0.81
CA GLU A 690 20.59 13.89 -0.38
C GLU A 690 20.80 13.42 1.07
N ARG A 691 19.90 13.80 1.98
CA ARG A 691 19.98 13.38 3.39
C ARG A 691 19.82 11.88 3.58
N GLU A 692 18.89 11.26 2.86
CA GLU A 692 18.67 9.81 2.92
C GLU A 692 19.91 9.04 2.41
N ILE A 693 20.48 9.45 1.28
CA ILE A 693 21.72 8.86 0.73
C ILE A 693 22.86 8.99 1.74
N VAL A 694 23.02 10.18 2.34
CA VAL A 694 24.08 10.43 3.32
C VAL A 694 23.90 9.58 4.57
N ALA A 695 22.69 9.48 5.11
CA ALA A 695 22.41 8.64 6.27
C ALA A 695 22.68 7.15 5.98
N ALA A 696 22.21 6.64 4.84
CA ALA A 696 22.41 5.24 4.44
C ALA A 696 23.89 4.89 4.29
N LEU A 697 24.66 5.74 3.60
CA LEU A 697 26.10 5.51 3.39
C LEU A 697 26.94 5.77 4.64
N ALA A 698 26.46 6.58 5.59
CA ALA A 698 27.10 6.74 6.89
C ALA A 698 26.98 5.47 7.75
N ILE A 699 25.82 4.81 7.71
CA ILE A 699 25.60 3.52 8.40
C ILE A 699 26.49 2.42 7.80
N GLY A 700 26.60 2.35 6.47
CA GLY A 700 27.45 1.34 5.83
C GLY A 700 27.77 1.63 4.36
N ASP A 701 28.84 1.01 3.86
CA ASP A 701 29.17 1.08 2.42
C ASP A 701 28.22 0.16 1.63
N LEU A 702 27.57 0.70 0.60
CA LEU A 702 26.50 0.02 -0.13
C LEU A 702 26.78 -0.07 -1.63
N THR A 703 26.33 -1.16 -2.27
CA THR A 703 26.25 -1.22 -3.73
C THR A 703 25.12 -0.31 -4.21
N HIS A 704 25.13 0.08 -5.50
CA HIS A 704 24.08 0.93 -6.08
C HIS A 704 22.67 0.39 -5.80
N SER A 705 22.43 -0.89 -6.07
CA SER A 705 21.12 -1.53 -5.87
C SER A 705 20.70 -1.56 -4.39
N LYS A 706 21.65 -1.84 -3.47
CA LYS A 706 21.37 -1.83 -2.03
C LYS A 706 21.07 -0.42 -1.52
N LEU A 707 21.80 0.59 -2.01
CA LEU A 707 21.54 1.98 -1.67
C LEU A 707 20.16 2.40 -2.15
N LYS A 708 19.80 2.10 -3.40
CA LYS A 708 18.47 2.42 -3.94
C LYS A 708 17.35 1.77 -3.12
N SER A 709 17.52 0.52 -2.69
CA SER A 709 16.56 -0.15 -1.79
C SER A 709 16.54 0.38 -0.36
N ALA A 710 17.58 1.12 0.06
CA ALA A 710 17.69 1.71 1.38
C ALA A 710 17.09 3.12 1.47
N ILE A 711 16.66 3.68 0.32
CA ILE A 711 15.94 4.96 0.27
C ILE A 711 14.43 4.69 0.41
N PRO A 712 13.73 5.39 1.32
CA PRO A 712 12.29 5.26 1.46
C PRO A 712 11.50 5.80 0.25
N GLU A 713 10.44 5.11 -0.14
CA GLU A 713 9.48 5.57 -1.16
C GLU A 713 8.24 6.21 -0.52
N ARG A 714 7.65 7.23 -1.16
CA ARG A 714 6.40 7.89 -0.74
C ARG A 714 5.27 7.55 -1.73
N GLY A 715 4.53 6.48 -1.46
CA GLY A 715 3.47 6.01 -2.35
C GLY A 715 4.01 5.27 -3.58
N THR A 716 3.24 5.22 -4.67
CA THR A 716 3.57 4.42 -5.86
C THR A 716 4.43 5.14 -6.91
N ARG A 717 4.76 6.43 -6.69
CA ARG A 717 5.56 7.22 -7.63
C ARG A 717 6.96 7.41 -7.07
N SER A 718 7.98 7.03 -7.86
CA SER A 718 9.36 7.38 -7.53
C SER A 718 9.48 8.91 -7.49
N PRO A 719 9.98 9.49 -6.40
CA PRO A 719 10.15 10.94 -6.29
C PRO A 719 11.27 11.48 -7.21
N MET A 720 12.06 10.60 -7.86
CA MET A 720 13.21 11.03 -8.64
C MET A 720 13.49 10.10 -9.83
N SER A 721 14.04 10.65 -10.91
CA SER A 721 14.59 9.88 -12.02
C SER A 721 15.92 9.22 -11.62
N ASP A 722 16.24 8.11 -12.28
CA ASP A 722 17.51 7.41 -12.04
C ASP A 722 18.73 8.31 -12.32
N GLU A 723 18.64 9.17 -13.33
CA GLU A 723 19.71 10.13 -13.66
C GLU A 723 19.98 11.15 -12.54
N ALA A 724 18.92 11.67 -11.92
CA ALA A 724 19.06 12.63 -10.83
C ALA A 724 19.60 11.96 -9.56
N PHE A 725 19.22 10.70 -9.31
CA PHE A 725 19.79 9.88 -8.24
C PHE A 725 21.29 9.64 -8.46
N ASP A 726 21.69 9.24 -9.68
CA ASP A 726 23.09 8.97 -10.01
C ASP A 726 23.96 10.24 -9.97
N SER A 727 23.39 11.39 -10.38
CA SER A 727 24.05 12.69 -10.26
C SER A 727 24.31 13.08 -8.81
N LEU A 728 23.34 12.85 -7.91
CA LEU A 728 23.51 13.06 -6.47
C LEU A 728 24.56 12.11 -5.92
N LEU A 729 24.48 10.82 -6.26
CA LEU A 729 25.40 9.81 -5.76
C LEU A 729 26.85 10.12 -6.12
N THR A 730 27.11 10.58 -7.35
CA THR A 730 28.45 10.99 -7.81
C THR A 730 28.98 12.20 -7.04
N THR A 731 28.09 13.08 -6.57
CA THR A 731 28.46 14.26 -5.78
C THR A 731 28.74 13.89 -4.31
N LEU A 732 28.02 12.91 -3.77
CA LEU A 732 28.05 12.58 -2.34
C LEU A 732 29.06 11.48 -1.97
N ALA A 733 29.35 10.58 -2.91
CA ALA A 733 30.07 9.35 -2.65
C ALA A 733 31.23 9.10 -3.62
N VAL A 734 32.19 8.31 -3.17
CA VAL A 734 33.30 7.78 -3.95
C VAL A 734 33.07 6.28 -4.18
N TYR A 735 33.15 5.84 -5.43
CA TYR A 735 33.07 4.42 -5.77
C TYR A 735 34.39 3.73 -5.44
N SER A 736 34.32 2.62 -4.70
CA SER A 736 35.44 1.74 -4.38
C SER A 736 35.31 0.45 -5.19
N GLU A 737 36.27 0.22 -6.08
CA GLU A 737 36.36 -1.03 -6.85
C GLU A 737 36.55 -2.24 -5.94
N PRO A 738 36.04 -3.42 -6.32
CA PRO A 738 36.21 -4.63 -5.53
C PRO A 738 37.66 -5.09 -5.52
N ASP A 739 38.13 -5.58 -4.36
CA ASP A 739 39.46 -6.18 -4.25
C ASP A 739 39.57 -7.38 -5.19
N GLN A 740 40.65 -7.45 -5.98
CA GLN A 740 40.94 -8.53 -6.95
C GLN A 740 41.35 -9.86 -6.27
N GLY A 741 40.83 -10.14 -5.08
CA GLY A 741 41.05 -11.40 -4.35
C GLY A 741 40.24 -12.57 -4.92
N SER A 742 40.48 -13.77 -4.40
CA SER A 742 39.87 -15.04 -4.85
C SER A 742 38.35 -15.16 -4.65
N HIS A 743 37.69 -14.10 -4.18
CA HIS A 743 36.24 -14.01 -4.06
C HIS A 743 35.74 -12.81 -4.86
N ILE A 744 34.79 -13.02 -5.77
CA ILE A 744 34.13 -11.97 -6.55
C ILE A 744 33.35 -11.08 -5.56
N GLN A 745 33.94 -9.97 -5.15
CA GLN A 745 33.23 -8.92 -4.40
C GLN A 745 32.66 -7.90 -5.39
N GLN A 746 31.54 -7.27 -5.05
CA GLN A 746 30.98 -6.16 -5.82
C GLN A 746 31.54 -4.85 -5.28
N GLY A 747 31.85 -3.89 -6.17
CA GLY A 747 32.28 -2.56 -5.73
C GLY A 747 31.15 -1.81 -5.02
N VAL A 748 31.54 -0.94 -4.09
CA VAL A 748 30.63 -0.25 -3.17
C VAL A 748 30.85 1.26 -3.20
N PHE A 749 29.81 2.02 -2.87
CA PHE A 749 29.88 3.47 -2.67
C PHE A 749 30.20 3.77 -1.21
N ARG A 750 31.10 4.73 -1.00
CA ARG A 750 31.49 5.25 0.31
C ARG A 750 31.26 6.75 0.34
N LEU A 751 30.81 7.31 1.47
CA LEU A 751 30.72 8.76 1.60
C LEU A 751 32.06 9.45 1.36
N SER A 752 32.02 10.56 0.62
CA SER A 752 33.18 11.43 0.40
C SER A 752 33.58 12.17 1.70
N GLU A 753 34.85 12.56 1.83
CA GLU A 753 35.32 13.36 2.98
C GLU A 753 34.55 14.69 3.10
N ASP A 754 34.20 15.32 1.97
CA ASP A 754 33.42 16.56 1.94
C ASP A 754 31.97 16.33 2.39
N SER A 755 31.35 15.21 2.03
CA SER A 755 30.00 14.87 2.52
C SER A 755 29.96 14.55 4.01
N TRP A 756 30.98 13.86 4.55
CA TRP A 756 31.10 13.69 6.00
C TRP A 756 31.16 15.04 6.74
N ARG A 757 31.91 16.00 6.20
CA ARG A 757 32.06 17.32 6.81
C ARG A 757 30.83 18.21 6.64
N ASP A 758 30.33 18.30 5.42
CA ASP A 758 29.41 19.35 5.02
C ASP A 758 27.97 18.85 4.90
N ARG A 759 27.70 17.53 4.96
CA ARG A 759 26.34 16.95 4.87
C ARG A 759 25.92 15.99 5.99
N PHE A 760 26.82 15.23 6.60
CA PHE A 760 26.44 14.24 7.65
C PHE A 760 25.80 14.90 8.87
N GLU A 761 24.59 14.47 9.21
CA GLU A 761 23.82 14.94 10.37
C GLU A 761 23.53 13.78 11.35
N PRO A 762 24.18 13.74 12.53
CA PRO A 762 24.04 12.64 13.49
C PRO A 762 22.60 12.36 13.94
N VAL A 763 21.76 13.38 14.16
CA VAL A 763 20.39 13.16 14.64
C VAL A 763 19.55 12.44 13.59
N PHE A 764 19.66 12.86 12.33
CA PHE A 764 18.94 12.24 11.23
C PHE A 764 19.46 10.82 10.94
N CYS A 765 20.78 10.61 10.97
CA CYS A 765 21.37 9.27 10.87
C CYS A 765 20.87 8.33 11.97
N ARG A 766 20.74 8.83 13.20
CA ARG A 766 20.19 8.06 14.33
C ARG A 766 18.73 7.67 14.11
N MET A 767 17.92 8.59 13.58
CA MET A 767 16.52 8.33 13.26
C MET A 767 16.37 7.21 12.21
N ARG A 768 17.32 7.10 11.26
CA ARG A 768 17.34 6.06 10.21
C ARG A 768 17.96 4.74 10.65
N ALA A 769 18.79 4.74 11.69
CA ALA A 769 19.37 3.52 12.24
C ALA A 769 18.29 2.63 12.87
N THR A 770 18.27 1.35 12.48
CA THR A 770 17.33 0.36 13.04
C THR A 770 17.83 -0.23 14.35
N THR A 771 19.16 -0.20 14.57
CA THR A 771 19.80 -0.67 15.80
C THR A 771 20.76 0.37 16.38
N ALA A 772 20.96 0.33 17.70
CA ALA A 772 21.96 1.19 18.36
C ALA A 772 23.39 0.95 17.85
N ARG A 773 23.68 -0.27 17.37
CA ARG A 773 24.98 -0.63 16.80
C ARG A 773 25.25 0.12 15.49
N GLU A 774 24.28 0.17 14.59
CA GLU A 774 24.41 0.89 13.31
C GLU A 774 24.74 2.38 13.53
N PHE A 775 24.07 3.02 14.49
CA PHE A 775 24.33 4.41 14.83
C PHE A 775 25.74 4.60 15.45
N SER A 776 26.13 3.74 16.39
CA SER A 776 27.47 3.77 16.98
C SER A 776 28.57 3.57 15.94
N ASP A 777 28.38 2.65 14.99
CA ASP A 777 29.31 2.40 13.90
C ASP A 777 29.42 3.65 12.99
N ALA A 778 28.31 4.32 12.69
CA ALA A 778 28.32 5.58 11.93
C ALA A 778 29.09 6.71 12.65
N LEU A 779 28.91 6.86 13.97
CA LEU A 779 29.65 7.84 14.76
C LEU A 779 31.15 7.53 14.81
N LEU A 780 31.53 6.26 14.97
CA LEU A 780 32.94 5.84 14.95
C LEU A 780 33.59 6.12 13.58
N ARG A 781 32.86 5.92 12.49
CA ARG A 781 33.33 6.27 11.14
C ARG A 781 33.55 7.77 11.01
N ALA A 782 32.60 8.59 11.45
CA ALA A 782 32.75 10.05 11.48
C ALA A 782 33.97 10.48 12.31
N GLU A 783 34.19 9.86 13.48
CA GLU A 783 35.33 10.11 14.34
C GLU A 783 36.66 9.82 13.66
N ASN A 784 36.75 8.67 12.99
CA ASN A 784 37.96 8.26 12.29
C ASN A 784 38.30 9.19 11.13
N ILE A 785 37.30 9.71 10.42
CA ILE A 785 37.49 10.69 9.35
C ILE A 785 38.03 12.01 9.91
N GLU A 786 37.41 12.57 10.96
CA GLU A 786 37.87 13.82 11.58
C GLU A 786 39.26 13.66 12.23
N ARG A 787 39.53 12.53 12.89
CA ARG A 787 40.86 12.24 13.46
C ARG A 787 41.93 12.16 12.37
N SER A 788 41.64 11.47 11.26
CA SER A 788 42.57 11.37 10.12
C SER A 788 42.88 12.74 9.53
N ARG A 789 41.88 13.63 9.45
CA ARG A 789 42.04 15.01 8.99
C ARG A 789 42.91 15.84 9.93
N LEU A 790 42.68 15.76 11.25
CA LEU A 790 43.49 16.46 12.25
C LEU A 790 44.96 16.00 12.22
N ASN A 791 45.19 14.70 12.04
CA ASN A 791 46.54 14.13 11.90
C ASN A 791 47.26 14.60 10.62
N ARG A 792 46.52 14.87 9.53
CA ARG A 792 47.06 15.39 8.26
C ARG A 792 47.29 16.92 8.30
N SER A 793 46.76 17.63 9.29
CA SER A 793 46.84 19.09 9.37
C SER A 793 48.23 19.56 9.87
N PRO A 794 48.79 20.68 9.36
CA PRO A 794 50.12 21.16 9.76
C PRO A 794 50.17 21.45 11.28
N GLY A 795 50.99 20.71 12.01
CA GLY A 795 51.09 20.79 13.48
C GLY A 795 50.16 19.84 14.26
N GLY A 796 49.52 18.89 13.58
CA GLY A 796 48.59 17.92 14.20
C GLY A 796 49.22 17.10 15.32
N LYS A 797 48.62 17.15 16.51
CA LYS A 797 48.89 16.21 17.61
C LYS A 797 47.99 14.99 17.45
N SER A 798 48.53 13.80 17.74
CA SER A 798 47.70 12.60 17.91
C SER A 798 46.62 12.87 18.97
N CYS A 799 45.37 12.90 18.52
CA CYS A 799 44.21 13.09 19.38
C CYS A 799 43.55 11.74 19.64
N GLY A 800 43.13 11.50 20.88
CA GLY A 800 42.45 10.28 21.31
C GLY A 800 40.97 10.26 20.88
N HIS A 801 40.09 9.91 21.80
CA HIS A 801 38.65 9.93 21.55
C HIS A 801 38.12 11.36 21.39
N LEU A 802 37.22 11.58 20.43
CA LEU A 802 36.60 12.87 20.13
C LEU A 802 35.08 12.76 20.13
N TRP A 803 34.41 13.73 20.76
CA TRP A 803 32.98 13.93 20.57
C TRP A 803 32.71 14.48 19.16
N ILE A 804 31.86 13.79 18.41
CA ILE A 804 31.43 14.28 17.09
C ILE A 804 30.52 15.49 17.28
N PRO A 805 30.87 16.66 16.71
CA PRO A 805 30.01 17.83 16.82
C PRO A 805 28.73 17.58 16.04
N TYR A 806 27.59 17.69 16.73
CA TYR A 806 26.29 17.79 16.10
C TYR A 806 26.18 19.16 15.41
N ARG A 807 25.45 19.25 14.28
CA ARG A 807 25.36 20.52 13.55
C ARG A 807 24.45 21.50 14.25
N LEU A 808 24.91 22.73 14.43
CA LEU A 808 24.07 23.79 14.96
C LEU A 808 22.98 24.19 13.96
N ILE A 809 21.82 24.55 14.51
CA ILE A 809 20.64 25.00 13.76
C ILE A 809 20.60 26.52 13.78
N ASP A 810 20.21 27.14 12.66
CA ASP A 810 19.88 28.56 12.63
C ASP A 810 18.40 28.77 12.97
N PHE A 811 18.15 29.45 14.08
CA PHE A 811 16.81 29.78 14.56
C PHE A 811 16.25 31.07 13.93
N ASN A 812 17.01 31.82 13.13
CA ASN A 812 16.58 33.12 12.59
C ASN A 812 15.79 33.03 11.26
N SER A 813 15.17 31.89 10.97
CA SER A 813 14.39 31.65 9.75
C SER A 813 13.23 32.66 9.55
N ALA A 814 12.90 32.99 8.30
CA ALA A 814 11.79 33.88 7.96
C ALA A 814 10.52 33.11 7.55
N SER A 815 9.37 33.62 8.01
CA SER A 815 8.00 33.13 7.80
C SER A 815 7.68 31.79 8.48
N ASP A 816 6.89 31.86 9.56
CA ASP A 816 6.34 30.71 10.26
C ASP A 816 4.80 30.83 10.35
N ALA A 817 4.14 30.79 9.19
CA ALA A 817 2.68 30.94 9.09
C ALA A 817 1.94 29.94 10.00
N LEU A 818 2.43 28.70 10.08
CA LEU A 818 1.85 27.61 10.87
C LEU A 818 2.42 27.48 12.29
N ARG A 819 3.26 28.43 12.74
CA ARG A 819 3.82 28.47 14.09
C ARG A 819 4.67 27.24 14.45
N LEU A 820 5.22 26.55 13.46
CA LEU A 820 6.01 25.32 13.55
C LEU A 820 7.36 25.52 14.25
N ASN A 821 7.91 26.74 14.28
CA ASN A 821 9.14 27.06 15.02
C ASN A 821 8.89 27.18 16.53
N ARG A 822 7.62 27.20 16.99
CA ARG A 822 7.28 27.22 18.42
C ARG A 822 7.77 25.98 19.16
N ILE A 823 8.04 24.88 18.47
CA ILE A 823 8.65 23.68 19.06
C ILE A 823 9.97 23.98 19.77
N ASN A 824 10.73 24.99 19.32
CA ASN A 824 12.00 25.36 19.93
C ASN A 824 11.82 25.92 21.36
N ARG A 825 10.60 26.33 21.73
CA ARG A 825 10.27 26.75 23.10
C ARG A 825 10.43 25.62 24.13
N LEU A 826 10.46 24.36 23.70
CA LEU A 826 10.82 23.25 24.56
C LEU A 826 12.21 23.45 25.18
N LEU A 827 13.16 24.02 24.44
CA LEU A 827 14.53 24.27 24.90
C LEU A 827 14.64 25.40 25.96
N ALA A 828 13.54 26.09 26.26
CA ALA A 828 13.51 27.20 27.20
C ALA A 828 12.46 27.00 28.31
N SER A 829 11.94 25.79 28.47
CA SER A 829 10.95 25.48 29.51
C SER A 829 11.62 25.18 30.87
N PRO A 830 10.93 25.46 32.00
CA PRO A 830 11.41 25.05 33.32
C PRO A 830 11.73 23.55 33.44
N THR A 831 10.83 22.67 32.97
CA THR A 831 11.06 21.22 32.98
C THR A 831 12.30 20.82 32.17
N PHE A 832 12.58 21.46 31.04
CA PHE A 832 13.80 21.19 30.27
C PHE A 832 15.07 21.50 31.08
N PHE A 833 15.13 22.66 31.74
CA PHE A 833 16.27 23.00 32.58
C PHE A 833 16.41 22.09 33.80
N ALA A 834 15.29 21.68 34.41
CA ALA A 834 15.31 20.73 35.51
C ALA A 834 15.89 19.37 35.09
N ILE A 835 15.38 18.79 33.99
CA ILE A 835 15.86 17.50 33.46
C ILE A 835 17.36 17.57 33.12
N THR A 836 17.78 18.60 32.38
CA THR A 836 19.19 18.74 31.96
C THR A 836 20.13 18.98 33.14
N TYR A 837 19.71 19.76 34.14
CA TYR A 837 20.46 19.98 35.38
C TYR A 837 20.66 18.67 36.16
N GLU A 838 19.60 17.88 36.34
CA GLU A 838 19.69 16.62 37.08
C GLU A 838 20.56 15.58 36.36
N ILE A 839 20.46 15.49 35.03
CA ILE A 839 21.33 14.60 34.23
C ILE A 839 22.81 14.99 34.41
N LEU A 840 23.14 16.28 34.36
CA LEU A 840 24.51 16.75 34.55
C LEU A 840 24.99 16.48 35.98
N THR A 841 24.14 16.69 36.98
CA THR A 841 24.44 16.42 38.39
C THR A 841 24.72 14.93 38.60
N MET A 842 23.86 14.05 38.10
CA MET A 842 24.07 12.59 38.18
C MET A 842 25.36 12.12 37.49
N HIS A 843 25.74 12.75 36.38
CA HIS A 843 27.01 12.42 35.71
C HIS A 843 28.22 12.94 36.50
N VAL A 844 28.22 14.21 36.92
CA VAL A 844 29.35 14.86 37.57
C VAL A 844 29.57 14.36 38.99
N ASP A 845 28.50 14.26 39.78
CA ASP A 845 28.59 13.96 41.22
C ASP A 845 28.59 12.44 41.48
N GLU A 846 27.85 11.67 40.68
CA GLU A 846 27.67 10.23 40.92
C GLU A 846 28.40 9.32 39.92
N GLY A 847 28.85 9.85 38.76
CA GLY A 847 29.54 9.08 37.73
C GLY A 847 28.69 7.99 37.07
N GLN A 848 27.36 8.17 37.04
CA GLN A 848 26.41 7.09 36.72
C GLN A 848 25.92 7.03 35.28
N LEU A 849 26.14 8.07 34.47
CA LEU A 849 25.60 8.18 33.11
C LEU A 849 26.70 8.16 32.06
N SER A 850 26.43 7.54 30.92
CA SER A 850 27.38 7.50 29.79
C SER A 850 27.71 8.88 29.18
N ASP A 851 28.92 9.03 28.66
CA ASP A 851 29.38 10.27 27.98
C ASP A 851 28.48 10.67 26.80
N SER A 852 27.85 9.70 26.13
CA SER A 852 26.90 9.94 25.02
C SER A 852 25.67 10.72 25.47
N ILE A 853 25.14 10.43 26.67
CA ILE A 853 24.00 11.16 27.25
C ILE A 853 24.40 12.60 27.53
N VAL A 854 25.59 12.80 28.11
CA VAL A 854 26.12 14.14 28.43
C VAL A 854 26.35 14.95 27.17
N GLN A 855 26.90 14.35 26.12
CA GLN A 855 27.11 15.00 24.84
C GLN A 855 25.77 15.50 24.24
N GLN A 856 24.71 14.71 24.33
CA GLN A 856 23.36 15.11 23.90
C GLN A 856 22.83 16.30 24.71
N VAL A 857 23.00 16.29 26.04
CA VAL A 857 22.58 17.40 26.91
C VAL A 857 23.35 18.68 26.60
N ILE A 858 24.68 18.61 26.44
CA ILE A 858 25.50 19.77 26.09
C ILE A 858 25.07 20.34 24.73
N TYR A 859 24.78 19.48 23.77
CA TYR A 859 24.28 19.92 22.46
C TYR A 859 22.90 20.60 22.58
N LEU A 860 21.94 20.02 23.32
CA LEU A 860 20.64 20.64 23.57
C LEU A 860 20.74 22.00 24.30
N LEU A 861 21.64 22.12 25.28
CA LEU A 861 21.90 23.39 25.96
C LEU A 861 22.55 24.40 25.02
N THR A 862 23.42 23.97 24.11
CA THR A 862 23.99 24.83 23.07
C THR A 862 22.90 25.36 22.13
N LEU A 863 21.97 24.51 21.72
CA LEU A 863 20.79 24.92 20.95
C LEU A 863 19.89 25.86 21.74
N SER A 864 19.69 25.62 23.04
CA SER A 864 18.92 26.50 23.93
C SER A 864 19.50 27.91 23.96
N VAL A 865 20.82 28.03 24.16
CA VAL A 865 21.51 29.33 24.13
C VAL A 865 21.38 30.00 22.77
N ALA A 866 21.55 29.26 21.68
CA ALA A 866 21.40 29.79 20.32
C ALA A 866 19.96 30.27 20.05
N PHE A 867 18.95 29.53 20.51
CA PHE A 867 17.54 29.89 20.38
C PHE A 867 17.19 31.14 21.20
N ILE A 868 17.56 31.18 22.48
CA ILE A 868 17.30 32.33 23.37
C ILE A 868 18.02 33.59 22.86
N SER A 869 19.19 33.42 22.22
CA SER A 869 19.96 34.53 21.63
C SER A 869 19.47 34.93 20.23
N SER A 870 18.55 34.17 19.64
CA SER A 870 18.00 34.45 18.32
C SER A 870 17.02 35.63 18.36
N LYS A 871 16.66 36.18 17.21
CA LYS A 871 15.71 37.31 17.13
C LYS A 871 14.24 36.91 17.29
N GLN A 872 13.93 35.61 17.22
CA GLN A 872 12.59 35.04 17.38
C GLN A 872 12.27 34.80 18.85
#